data_AF-A0A1Z4GAP7-F1
#
_entry.id   AF-A0A1Z4GAP7-F1
#
_cell.length_a   1.000
_cell.length_b   1.000
_cell.length_c   1.000
_cell.angle_alpha   90.00
_cell.angle_beta   90.00
_cell.angle_gamma   90.00
#
_symmetry.space_group_name_H-M   'P 1'
#
loop_
_entity.id
_entity.type
_entity.pdbx_description
1 polymer ?
#
loop_
_entity_poly.entity_id
_entity_poly.type
_entity_poly.pdbx_seq_one_letter_code
_entity_poly.pdbx_strand_id
1 'polypeptide(L)'
;MRKQQRFLLLIVGLSLGLSVLIGYINPQKVFGQIPLPDDATLIARRRAEVASNFVVQPPTRPLRVVERVRRDTFGDVGLTPVSTLAQLDRLLYPSIPNSIRERVLEGSTFFTTPNRVENGFGSTSMQTRCAGCHLNAIETVPNEGLLTGVSNVSRANRTTPTNYSFVSGDTQVNGGRAPGSRLDPVDSDGSVSLSRLSIASSGELDAVNNTGRTAAFTVFGDYSASTNVFDPLNGNTNRVTGSGQNYSGFLQHVRPPNEQLKALDPTIDCKPDAIPSVSEDRNLVGFNPTTQQSSLGFRRAISEFAGPPYIGRGLIEAIPNQDIINATDPNDIRGDKSSIKTALFQCTGDCVTGQINVIPSNIPAAQQQQRQNELLATGVGRFGLRANGSEMLQFILGGMFGSLSMTNLFSPVEQVIADPTIAPYNRNCRNLIPDGPAPDQFELDVSVPFSERNFIRSTAPPEFGRNLLAVLRAKDPSRDLPGNNPAARVQRGAKLFGVDLVAFANRTIAGKMPRGGDGLDGNAINQSDRMVGCVNCHTPIQRTGLSPANGDPSLGPDAQALIDALSYRWAPLFSDINIHRGPVIDAERFSPIPRDPFLVSRAYAVGQRSGGNNFATFMTYDLMRNFASDSFTNQQATALGEQFRTPPLTGIGRVGPPFMHDARVFLSTFNRDTTPAGTVTTNSEVTNEPLVVRNVDEALLAAIELHDLPAPDDSKKSTLPGGGCPVPPGGKVVNKIGYDGSLNSSNKVVVDYGPSPENVICPPYNSPLSNTHRSEAREVMARFRSLTRDDQRAIIAFLREL
;
A
#
# COMPACT_ATOMS: atom_id res chain seq x y z
N MET A 1 19.20 -57.66 -37.14
CA MET A 1 19.13 -56.58 -38.16
C MET A 1 17.72 -56.42 -38.76
N ARG A 2 17.40 -56.90 -39.98
CA ARG A 2 16.15 -56.50 -40.71
C ARG A 2 14.82 -56.58 -39.91
N LYS A 3 14.60 -57.58 -39.04
CA LYS A 3 13.41 -57.62 -38.15
C LYS A 3 13.39 -56.50 -37.10
N GLN A 4 14.52 -56.20 -36.46
CA GLN A 4 14.63 -55.11 -35.48
C GLN A 4 14.40 -53.74 -36.13
N GLN A 5 14.95 -53.48 -37.32
CA GLN A 5 14.70 -52.22 -38.03
C GLN A 5 13.23 -52.02 -38.36
N ARG A 6 12.51 -53.08 -38.78
CA ARG A 6 11.05 -53.02 -38.99
C ARG A 6 10.28 -52.76 -37.69
N PHE A 7 10.70 -53.37 -36.58
CA PHE A 7 10.06 -53.13 -35.28
C PHE A 7 10.30 -51.71 -34.75
N LEU A 8 11.53 -51.18 -34.93
CA LEU A 8 11.89 -49.81 -34.57
C LEU A 8 11.10 -48.79 -35.41
N LEU A 9 11.00 -49.01 -36.73
CA LEU A 9 10.19 -48.18 -37.62
C LEU A 9 8.69 -48.22 -37.27
N LEU A 10 8.17 -49.37 -36.83
CA LEU A 10 6.78 -49.49 -36.38
C LEU A 10 6.55 -48.69 -35.08
N ILE A 11 7.47 -48.77 -34.12
CA ILE A 11 7.42 -47.98 -32.88
C ILE A 11 7.49 -46.49 -33.21
N VAL A 12 8.46 -46.05 -34.01
CA VAL A 12 8.60 -44.63 -34.40
C VAL A 12 7.36 -44.14 -35.17
N GLY A 13 6.80 -44.96 -36.07
CA GLY A 13 5.57 -44.63 -36.80
C GLY A 13 4.34 -44.52 -35.88
N LEU A 14 4.19 -45.40 -34.90
CA LEU A 14 3.13 -45.34 -33.89
C LEU A 14 3.30 -44.15 -32.94
N SER A 15 4.53 -43.86 -32.50
CA SER A 15 4.84 -42.68 -31.67
C SER A 15 4.54 -41.39 -32.43
N LEU A 16 4.99 -41.27 -33.69
CA LEU A 16 4.75 -40.09 -34.52
C LEU A 16 3.25 -39.92 -34.82
N GLY A 17 2.55 -41.01 -35.17
CA GLY A 17 1.11 -41.01 -35.38
C GLY A 17 0.32 -40.61 -34.13
N LEU A 18 0.74 -41.08 -32.95
CA LEU A 18 0.15 -40.69 -31.68
C LEU A 18 0.43 -39.22 -31.33
N SER A 19 1.65 -38.72 -31.58
CA SER A 19 1.99 -37.30 -31.41
C SER A 19 1.19 -36.39 -32.35
N VAL A 20 1.02 -36.77 -33.62
CA VAL A 20 0.18 -36.04 -34.58
C VAL A 20 -1.30 -36.09 -34.18
N LEU A 21 -1.80 -37.24 -33.73
CA LEU A 21 -3.18 -37.37 -33.24
C LEU A 21 -3.43 -36.54 -31.97
N ILE A 22 -2.48 -36.52 -31.04
CA ILE A 22 -2.54 -35.64 -29.85
C ILE A 22 -2.47 -34.17 -30.27
N GLY A 23 -1.65 -33.81 -31.26
CA GLY A 23 -1.60 -32.46 -31.84
C GLY A 23 -2.85 -32.07 -32.64
N TYR A 24 -3.64 -33.03 -33.13
CA TYR A 24 -4.91 -32.79 -33.80
C TYR A 24 -6.09 -32.68 -32.83
N ILE A 25 -6.10 -33.47 -31.76
CA ILE A 25 -7.15 -33.46 -30.72
C ILE A 25 -6.90 -32.34 -29.69
N ASN A 26 -5.63 -32.01 -29.40
CA ASN A 26 -5.20 -30.94 -28.50
C ASN A 26 -4.13 -30.03 -29.17
N PRO A 27 -4.44 -29.32 -30.27
CA PRO A 27 -3.46 -28.44 -30.94
C PRO A 27 -2.87 -27.38 -29.98
N GLN A 28 -3.69 -26.90 -29.05
CA GLN A 28 -3.34 -25.96 -27.99
C GLN A 28 -2.40 -26.53 -26.91
N LYS A 29 -2.01 -27.81 -26.97
CA LYS A 29 -0.99 -28.42 -26.11
C LYS A 29 0.29 -28.82 -26.85
N VAL A 30 0.37 -28.58 -28.16
CA VAL A 30 1.48 -29.06 -29.01
C VAL A 30 2.13 -27.95 -29.83
N PHE A 31 1.42 -26.88 -30.21
CA PHE A 31 1.92 -25.90 -31.20
C PHE A 31 1.88 -24.42 -30.79
N GLY A 32 1.38 -24.05 -29.62
CA GLY A 32 1.43 -22.66 -29.16
C GLY A 32 0.70 -22.41 -27.85
N GLN A 33 0.90 -21.22 -27.29
CA GLN A 33 0.09 -20.71 -26.17
C GLN A 33 -1.40 -20.71 -26.56
N ILE A 34 -2.28 -20.94 -25.60
CA ILE A 34 -3.73 -20.77 -25.81
C ILE A 34 -3.96 -19.31 -26.24
N PRO A 35 -4.66 -19.01 -27.36
CA PRO A 35 -4.86 -17.63 -27.81
C PRO A 35 -5.71 -16.85 -26.80
N LEU A 36 -5.36 -15.59 -26.53
CA LEU A 36 -6.14 -14.70 -25.67
C LEU A 36 -7.49 -14.37 -26.34
N PRO A 37 -8.56 -14.06 -25.57
CA PRO A 37 -9.78 -13.51 -26.15
C PRO A 37 -9.51 -12.16 -26.81
N ASP A 38 -10.25 -11.84 -27.86
CA ASP A 38 -10.20 -10.51 -28.45
C ASP A 38 -10.78 -9.42 -27.51
N ASP A 39 -10.35 -8.18 -27.75
CA ASP A 39 -10.81 -7.01 -26.99
C ASP A 39 -12.34 -6.88 -27.01
N ALA A 40 -13.01 -7.21 -28.11
CA ALA A 40 -14.48 -7.21 -28.18
C ALA A 40 -15.13 -8.15 -27.16
N THR A 41 -14.55 -9.35 -26.96
CA THR A 41 -14.96 -10.33 -25.95
C THR A 41 -14.66 -9.84 -24.53
N LEU A 42 -13.52 -9.19 -24.30
CA LEU A 42 -13.14 -8.63 -23.00
C LEU A 42 -14.02 -7.42 -22.61
N ILE A 43 -14.35 -6.54 -23.55
CA ILE A 43 -15.29 -5.42 -23.39
C ILE A 43 -16.70 -5.95 -23.12
N ALA A 44 -17.16 -6.97 -23.87
CA ALA A 44 -18.45 -7.61 -23.65
C ALA A 44 -18.55 -8.23 -22.25
N ARG A 45 -17.48 -8.91 -21.79
CA ARG A 45 -17.34 -9.36 -20.41
C ARG A 45 -17.44 -8.19 -19.43
N ARG A 46 -16.70 -7.09 -19.65
CA ARG A 46 -16.71 -5.96 -18.70
C ARG A 46 -18.08 -5.30 -18.57
N ARG A 47 -18.77 -5.06 -19.69
CA ARG A 47 -20.16 -4.55 -19.70
C ARG A 47 -21.10 -5.42 -18.85
N ALA A 48 -20.95 -6.75 -18.91
CA ALA A 48 -21.74 -7.69 -18.13
C ALA A 48 -21.39 -7.65 -16.62
N GLU A 49 -20.12 -7.48 -16.24
CA GLU A 49 -19.73 -7.28 -14.84
C GLU A 49 -20.31 -5.98 -14.28
N VAL A 50 -20.21 -4.88 -15.03
CA VAL A 50 -20.76 -3.56 -14.65
C VAL A 50 -22.26 -3.62 -14.42
N ALA A 51 -23.01 -4.30 -15.29
CA ALA A 51 -24.46 -4.49 -15.14
C ALA A 51 -24.86 -5.24 -13.87
N SER A 52 -23.93 -5.96 -13.21
CA SER A 52 -24.17 -6.65 -11.94
C SER A 52 -23.92 -5.78 -10.69
N ASN A 53 -23.45 -4.54 -10.85
CA ASN A 53 -22.94 -3.67 -9.76
C ASN A 53 -21.89 -4.35 -8.86
N PHE A 54 -21.16 -5.34 -9.39
CA PHE A 54 -20.12 -6.10 -8.70
C PHE A 54 -20.56 -6.72 -7.35
N VAL A 55 -21.82 -7.13 -7.26
CA VAL A 55 -22.41 -7.70 -6.04
C VAL A 55 -21.97 -9.15 -5.83
N VAL A 56 -21.04 -9.37 -4.90
CA VAL A 56 -20.65 -10.68 -4.41
C VAL A 56 -21.62 -11.13 -3.31
N GLN A 57 -22.27 -12.26 -3.55
CA GLN A 57 -23.26 -12.83 -2.63
C GLN A 57 -22.62 -13.61 -1.46
N PRO A 58 -23.26 -13.65 -0.29
CA PRO A 58 -22.83 -14.49 0.84
C PRO A 58 -22.67 -15.98 0.49
N PRO A 59 -21.80 -16.73 1.19
CA PRO A 59 -21.55 -18.13 0.89
C PRO A 59 -22.77 -19.03 1.17
N THR A 60 -23.30 -19.65 0.11
CA THR A 60 -24.44 -20.58 0.15
C THR A 60 -24.04 -22.06 0.37
N ARG A 61 -22.76 -22.33 0.63
CA ARG A 61 -22.19 -23.68 0.79
C ARG A 61 -21.07 -23.68 1.85
N PRO A 62 -20.69 -24.86 2.40
CA PRO A 62 -19.62 -24.95 3.39
C PRO A 62 -18.30 -24.33 2.91
N LEU A 63 -17.67 -23.53 3.76
CA LEU A 63 -16.42 -22.84 3.49
C LEU A 63 -15.22 -23.78 3.63
N ARG A 64 -14.27 -23.71 2.69
CA ARG A 64 -13.00 -24.44 2.74
C ARG A 64 -11.87 -23.53 3.24
N VAL A 65 -10.86 -24.08 3.90
CA VAL A 65 -9.61 -23.33 4.18
C VAL A 65 -9.00 -22.85 2.84
N VAL A 66 -8.52 -21.61 2.75
CA VAL A 66 -7.79 -21.15 1.55
C VAL A 66 -6.44 -21.88 1.42
N GLU A 67 -6.11 -22.27 0.19
CA GLU A 67 -4.80 -22.87 -0.12
C GLU A 67 -3.69 -21.80 -0.02
N ARG A 68 -2.49 -22.22 0.40
CA ARG A 68 -1.35 -21.33 0.66
C ARG A 68 -0.04 -21.88 0.11
N VAL A 69 0.85 -20.99 -0.32
CA VAL A 69 2.20 -21.35 -0.80
C VAL A 69 3.16 -21.49 0.38
N ARG A 70 4.12 -22.41 0.28
CA ARG A 70 5.18 -22.61 1.28
C ARG A 70 5.93 -21.30 1.61
N ARG A 71 5.85 -20.86 2.87
CA ARG A 71 6.47 -19.60 3.36
C ARG A 71 7.97 -19.51 3.12
N ASP A 72 8.67 -20.64 3.11
CA ASP A 72 10.14 -20.70 2.95
C ASP A 72 10.63 -20.58 1.50
N THR A 73 9.74 -20.81 0.52
CA THR A 73 10.03 -20.64 -0.91
C THR A 73 9.23 -19.52 -1.57
N PHE A 74 8.14 -19.06 -0.94
CA PHE A 74 7.39 -17.90 -1.36
C PHE A 74 8.28 -16.65 -1.35
N GLY A 75 8.18 -15.81 -2.37
CA GLY A 75 9.01 -14.61 -2.48
C GLY A 75 10.17 -14.71 -3.47
N ASP A 76 10.64 -15.91 -3.83
CA ASP A 76 11.86 -16.12 -4.61
C ASP A 76 11.60 -16.52 -6.07
N VAL A 77 11.81 -15.63 -7.05
CA VAL A 77 11.79 -15.99 -8.49
C VAL A 77 13.03 -15.52 -9.28
N GLY A 78 14.05 -15.01 -8.58
CA GLY A 78 15.25 -14.43 -9.17
C GLY A 78 15.18 -12.91 -9.41
N LEU A 79 16.19 -12.38 -10.13
CA LEU A 79 16.34 -10.94 -10.43
C LEU A 79 15.94 -10.54 -11.86
N THR A 80 15.65 -11.52 -12.71
CA THR A 80 15.09 -11.37 -14.06
C THR A 80 13.56 -11.29 -13.99
N PRO A 81 12.89 -10.82 -15.06
CA PRO A 81 11.45 -10.99 -15.21
C PRO A 81 11.01 -12.46 -15.05
N VAL A 82 9.75 -12.65 -14.67
CA VAL A 82 9.10 -13.97 -14.70
C VAL A 82 8.80 -14.31 -16.16
N SER A 83 9.51 -15.32 -16.66
CA SER A 83 9.48 -15.73 -18.05
C SER A 83 9.28 -17.25 -18.21
N THR A 84 9.08 -17.97 -17.11
CA THR A 84 8.88 -19.42 -17.07
C THR A 84 7.78 -19.81 -16.08
N LEU A 85 7.03 -20.87 -16.38
CA LEU A 85 5.94 -21.31 -15.50
C LEU A 85 6.44 -21.80 -14.13
N ALA A 86 7.66 -22.33 -14.04
CA ALA A 86 8.26 -22.81 -12.78
C ALA A 86 8.54 -21.68 -11.77
N GLN A 87 8.72 -20.44 -12.22
CA GLN A 87 8.80 -19.27 -11.34
C GLN A 87 7.45 -18.97 -10.66
N LEU A 88 6.33 -19.36 -11.28
CA LEU A 88 4.97 -19.13 -10.76
C LEU A 88 4.57 -20.12 -9.64
N ASP A 89 5.30 -21.23 -9.45
CA ASP A 89 5.02 -22.23 -8.40
C ASP A 89 5.25 -21.72 -6.97
N ARG A 90 6.01 -20.63 -6.85
CA ARG A 90 6.36 -19.97 -5.59
C ARG A 90 5.48 -18.76 -5.29
N LEU A 91 4.36 -18.66 -6.01
CA LEU A 91 3.66 -17.42 -6.31
C LEU A 91 2.14 -17.63 -6.31
N LEU A 92 1.69 -18.59 -7.11
CA LEU A 92 0.30 -18.83 -7.40
C LEU A 92 -0.22 -20.03 -6.62
N TYR A 93 -1.54 -20.16 -6.53
CA TYR A 93 -2.21 -21.30 -5.90
C TYR A 93 -1.66 -22.64 -6.42
N PRO A 94 -1.07 -23.51 -5.57
CA PRO A 94 -0.55 -24.81 -5.99
C PRO A 94 -1.53 -25.67 -6.79
N SER A 95 -2.84 -25.49 -6.57
CA SER A 95 -3.90 -26.20 -7.29
C SER A 95 -4.19 -25.71 -8.73
N ILE A 96 -3.67 -24.57 -9.21
CA ILE A 96 -3.99 -24.12 -10.59
C ILE A 96 -3.11 -24.81 -11.65
N PRO A 97 -3.69 -25.24 -12.78
CA PRO A 97 -2.97 -25.94 -13.85
C PRO A 97 -2.16 -25.00 -14.75
N ASN A 98 -1.26 -25.59 -15.55
CA ASN A 98 -0.35 -24.86 -16.45
C ASN A 98 -1.07 -23.93 -17.44
N SER A 99 -2.25 -24.32 -17.93
CA SER A 99 -3.10 -23.49 -18.79
C SER A 99 -3.44 -22.12 -18.17
N ILE A 100 -3.70 -22.05 -16.86
CA ILE A 100 -3.88 -20.77 -16.15
C ILE A 100 -2.54 -20.05 -15.97
N ARG A 101 -1.46 -20.78 -15.68
CA ARG A 101 -0.10 -20.24 -15.52
C ARG A 101 0.39 -19.57 -16.80
N GLU A 102 0.05 -20.14 -17.96
CA GLU A 102 0.31 -19.59 -19.29
C GLU A 102 -0.49 -18.30 -19.54
N ARG A 103 -1.75 -18.22 -19.10
CA ARG A 103 -2.55 -16.98 -19.20
C ARG A 103 -1.94 -15.82 -18.42
N VAL A 104 -1.49 -16.07 -17.19
CA VAL A 104 -1.00 -15.02 -16.30
C VAL A 104 0.47 -14.69 -16.48
N LEU A 105 1.18 -15.35 -17.40
CA LEU A 105 2.59 -15.11 -17.66
C LEU A 105 2.81 -13.69 -18.22
N GLU A 106 1.93 -13.23 -19.10
CA GLU A 106 1.91 -11.87 -19.67
C GLU A 106 1.69 -10.81 -18.58
N GLY A 107 0.62 -10.92 -17.78
CA GLY A 107 0.41 -10.04 -16.61
C GLY A 107 1.58 -10.08 -15.61
N SER A 108 2.21 -11.25 -15.40
CA SER A 108 3.43 -11.36 -14.60
C SER A 108 4.65 -10.69 -15.25
N THR A 109 4.66 -10.58 -16.58
CA THR A 109 5.71 -9.90 -17.34
C THR A 109 5.60 -8.39 -17.18
N PHE A 110 4.39 -7.82 -17.30
CA PHE A 110 4.14 -6.41 -16.94
C PHE A 110 4.58 -6.14 -15.50
N PHE A 111 4.21 -7.03 -14.57
CA PHE A 111 4.60 -6.92 -13.17
C PHE A 111 6.03 -7.36 -12.83
N THR A 112 6.90 -7.72 -13.78
CA THR A 112 8.32 -8.02 -13.44
C THR A 112 9.34 -7.42 -14.41
N THR A 113 8.89 -6.75 -15.46
CA THR A 113 9.77 -6.08 -16.44
C THR A 113 10.31 -4.75 -15.90
N PRO A 114 11.62 -4.49 -16.08
CA PRO A 114 12.20 -3.18 -15.84
C PRO A 114 11.74 -2.11 -16.85
N ASN A 115 10.72 -1.34 -16.48
CA ASN A 115 10.42 -0.06 -17.12
C ASN A 115 11.61 0.89 -16.88
N ARG A 116 11.95 1.73 -17.86
CA ARG A 116 13.15 2.57 -17.79
C ARG A 116 12.87 4.01 -18.21
N VAL A 117 13.74 4.93 -17.81
CA VAL A 117 13.71 6.33 -18.27
C VAL A 117 14.00 6.37 -19.77
N GLU A 118 14.93 5.52 -20.22
CA GLU A 118 15.23 5.26 -21.63
C GLU A 118 14.02 4.72 -22.43
N ASN A 119 12.95 4.27 -21.75
CA ASN A 119 11.72 3.75 -22.34
C ASN A 119 10.54 4.74 -22.23
N GLY A 120 10.71 5.93 -21.64
CA GLY A 120 9.72 7.04 -21.67
C GLY A 120 8.66 7.00 -20.59
N PHE A 121 8.57 5.89 -19.88
CA PHE A 121 7.97 5.85 -18.55
C PHE A 121 8.80 6.70 -17.59
N GLY A 122 8.18 7.11 -16.48
CA GLY A 122 8.80 7.98 -15.50
C GLY A 122 10.12 7.44 -14.92
N SER A 123 10.84 8.33 -14.23
CA SER A 123 12.17 8.08 -13.65
C SER A 123 12.36 6.68 -13.06
N THR A 124 13.62 6.24 -12.99
CA THR A 124 14.03 5.03 -12.26
C THR A 124 13.43 4.91 -10.85
N SER A 125 13.01 6.00 -10.21
CA SER A 125 12.33 5.99 -8.90
C SER A 125 10.85 6.39 -8.92
N MET A 126 10.21 6.33 -10.09
CA MET A 126 8.76 6.18 -10.26
C MET A 126 8.44 4.76 -10.72
N GLN A 127 9.05 4.25 -11.80
CA GLN A 127 9.14 2.80 -12.08
C GLN A 127 10.45 2.42 -12.82
N THR A 128 11.53 2.08 -12.10
CA THR A 128 12.61 1.23 -12.71
C THR A 128 12.14 -0.16 -13.11
N ARG A 129 11.03 -0.60 -12.51
CA ARG A 129 10.41 -1.92 -12.56
C ARG A 129 9.02 -1.75 -11.97
N CYS A 130 7.98 -2.16 -12.70
CA CYS A 130 6.86 -2.81 -12.02
C CYS A 130 7.40 -4.17 -11.59
N ALA A 131 7.50 -4.42 -10.27
CA ALA A 131 8.16 -5.60 -9.68
C ALA A 131 7.20 -6.46 -8.83
N GLY A 132 5.91 -6.49 -9.18
CA GLY A 132 4.88 -7.39 -8.64
C GLY A 132 5.18 -8.86 -8.97
N CYS A 133 6.07 -9.56 -8.25
CA CYS A 133 6.06 -9.57 -6.79
C CYS A 133 7.40 -9.99 -6.13
N HIS A 134 8.54 -10.06 -6.85
CA HIS A 134 9.61 -11.02 -6.47
C HIS A 134 11.11 -10.69 -6.68
N LEU A 135 11.53 -9.45 -6.92
CA LEU A 135 12.92 -9.17 -7.35
C LEU A 135 13.93 -9.07 -6.16
N ASN A 136 14.00 -10.15 -5.39
CA ASN A 136 14.62 -10.21 -4.05
C ASN A 136 16.13 -10.56 -4.03
N ALA A 137 17.03 -9.56 -3.97
CA ALA A 137 18.45 -9.82 -3.60
C ALA A 137 19.28 -8.76 -2.80
N ILE A 138 18.90 -7.47 -2.70
CA ILE A 138 19.89 -6.42 -2.34
C ILE A 138 19.80 -5.89 -0.88
N GLU A 139 18.62 -5.65 -0.33
CA GLU A 139 18.47 -4.74 0.83
C GLU A 139 18.18 -5.41 2.19
N THR A 140 18.20 -6.74 2.29
CA THR A 140 17.89 -7.42 3.55
C THR A 140 19.08 -7.60 4.48
N VAL A 141 18.80 -7.51 5.78
CA VAL A 141 19.73 -7.91 6.83
C VAL A 141 19.93 -9.45 6.79
N PRO A 142 21.17 -9.98 6.82
CA PRO A 142 21.40 -11.42 6.92
C PRO A 142 20.83 -12.04 8.22
N ASN A 143 20.81 -13.38 8.28
CA ASN A 143 20.74 -14.21 9.50
C ASN A 143 19.51 -14.17 10.44
N GLU A 144 18.38 -13.51 10.13
CA GLU A 144 17.13 -13.63 10.94
C GLU A 144 15.88 -14.06 10.13
N GLY A 145 16.05 -14.58 8.92
CA GLY A 145 15.01 -15.29 8.15
C GLY A 145 14.35 -14.52 6.99
N LEU A 146 13.67 -15.30 6.12
CA LEU A 146 13.03 -14.99 4.84
C LEU A 146 13.88 -14.24 3.78
N LEU A 147 13.51 -14.46 2.50
CA LEU A 147 14.42 -14.28 1.35
C LEU A 147 14.54 -12.83 0.84
N THR A 148 15.64 -12.57 0.15
CA THR A 148 16.55 -11.50 0.59
C THR A 148 16.58 -10.22 -0.28
N GLY A 149 15.44 -9.57 -0.60
CA GLY A 149 15.49 -8.22 -1.21
C GLY A 149 14.18 -7.61 -1.75
N VAL A 150 14.26 -6.97 -2.93
CA VAL A 150 13.33 -5.91 -3.41
C VAL A 150 12.17 -6.39 -4.31
N SER A 151 11.02 -6.76 -3.73
CA SER A 151 9.74 -6.93 -4.47
C SER A 151 8.98 -5.60 -4.67
N ASN A 152 7.89 -5.55 -5.45
CA ASN A 152 6.97 -4.39 -5.45
C ASN A 152 6.35 -4.12 -4.08
N VAL A 153 6.25 -5.14 -3.22
CA VAL A 153 5.78 -4.95 -1.83
C VAL A 153 6.79 -4.11 -1.02
N SER A 154 8.04 -3.99 -1.50
CA SER A 154 9.06 -3.03 -1.03
C SER A 154 9.26 -1.80 -1.95
N ARG A 155 8.39 -1.62 -2.95
CA ARG A 155 8.27 -0.38 -3.77
C ARG A 155 7.03 0.44 -3.40
N ALA A 156 6.21 -0.04 -2.47
CA ALA A 156 5.48 0.83 -1.57
C ALA A 156 6.45 1.78 -0.85
N ASN A 157 6.08 3.06 -0.75
CA ASN A 157 6.98 4.18 -0.43
C ASN A 157 7.82 3.94 0.83
N ARG A 158 9.16 3.95 0.70
CA ARG A 158 10.06 3.95 1.86
C ARG A 158 9.80 5.20 2.68
N THR A 159 9.58 5.05 3.99
CA THR A 159 9.50 6.20 4.91
C THR A 159 10.88 6.66 5.40
N THR A 160 11.74 6.97 4.44
CA THR A 160 12.45 8.25 4.50
C THR A 160 11.39 9.33 4.21
N PRO A 161 11.06 10.25 5.14
CA PRO A 161 9.99 11.21 4.90
C PRO A 161 10.32 12.06 3.67
N THR A 162 9.35 12.30 2.79
CA THR A 162 9.64 12.96 1.51
C THR A 162 10.15 14.38 1.71
N ASN A 163 11.22 14.72 0.99
CA ASN A 163 11.75 16.06 0.91
C ASN A 163 10.91 16.85 -0.11
N TYR A 164 9.92 17.60 0.37
CA TYR A 164 8.97 18.28 -0.51
C TYR A 164 9.64 19.38 -1.33
N SER A 165 10.76 19.94 -0.84
CA SER A 165 11.62 20.90 -1.56
C SER A 165 12.36 20.34 -2.79
N PHE A 166 12.19 19.06 -3.14
CA PHE A 166 12.77 18.44 -4.34
C PHE A 166 11.73 18.20 -5.44
N VAL A 167 10.48 17.91 -5.04
CA VAL A 167 9.35 17.63 -5.97
C VAL A 167 8.48 18.86 -6.24
N SER A 168 8.48 19.83 -5.31
CA SER A 168 8.24 21.23 -5.69
C SER A 168 9.46 21.74 -6.46
N GLY A 169 9.21 22.41 -7.58
CA GLY A 169 10.24 22.76 -8.55
C GLY A 169 10.84 24.15 -8.33
N ASP A 170 12.04 24.36 -8.89
CA ASP A 170 12.51 25.71 -9.22
C ASP A 170 11.82 26.12 -10.52
N THR A 171 10.64 26.73 -10.37
CA THR A 171 9.71 26.97 -11.49
C THR A 171 10.20 28.02 -12.47
N GLN A 172 11.15 28.87 -12.07
CA GLN A 172 11.76 29.89 -12.92
C GLN A 172 12.81 29.33 -13.90
N VAL A 173 13.38 28.15 -13.63
CA VAL A 173 14.57 27.66 -14.39
C VAL A 173 14.56 26.16 -14.73
N ASN A 174 14.05 25.28 -13.85
CA ASN A 174 14.32 23.84 -13.95
C ASN A 174 13.09 22.91 -13.86
N GLY A 175 11.94 23.40 -13.40
CA GLY A 175 10.74 22.57 -13.20
C GLY A 175 10.89 21.57 -12.04
N GLY A 176 10.04 20.52 -12.04
CA GLY A 176 10.09 19.48 -11.01
C GLY A 176 11.30 18.55 -11.22
N ARG A 177 11.93 18.09 -10.13
CA ARG A 177 12.96 17.05 -10.24
C ARG A 177 12.33 15.67 -10.14
N ALA A 178 12.67 14.81 -11.11
CA ALA A 178 12.13 13.46 -11.17
C ALA A 178 12.63 12.67 -9.95
N PRO A 179 11.77 11.91 -9.24
CA PRO A 179 12.18 11.16 -8.07
C PRO A 179 13.41 10.28 -8.34
N GLY A 180 14.47 10.48 -7.55
CA GLY A 180 15.75 9.80 -7.71
C GLY A 180 16.29 9.81 -9.15
N SER A 181 16.61 10.99 -9.67
CA SER A 181 17.59 11.15 -10.76
C SER A 181 18.93 10.55 -10.31
N ARG A 182 19.19 9.31 -10.73
CA ARG A 182 20.24 8.45 -10.18
C ARG A 182 21.63 8.87 -10.68
N LEU A 183 22.56 9.08 -9.74
CA LEU A 183 23.98 9.36 -10.04
C LEU A 183 24.81 8.10 -10.32
N ASP A 184 24.31 6.91 -9.95
CA ASP A 184 24.90 5.64 -10.39
C ASP A 184 24.60 5.41 -11.89
N PRO A 185 25.61 5.11 -12.73
CA PRO A 185 25.39 4.41 -13.98
C PRO A 185 24.65 3.09 -13.77
N VAL A 186 23.67 2.82 -14.62
CA VAL A 186 23.21 1.46 -14.92
C VAL A 186 24.10 0.96 -16.06
N ASP A 187 24.64 -0.24 -15.93
CA ASP A 187 25.48 -0.83 -16.97
C ASP A 187 24.60 -1.16 -18.20
N SER A 188 25.16 -1.10 -19.42
CA SER A 188 24.36 -1.08 -20.66
C SER A 188 23.53 -2.35 -20.92
N ASP A 189 23.86 -3.46 -20.26
CA ASP A 189 23.10 -4.71 -20.25
C ASP A 189 21.89 -4.71 -19.30
N GLY A 190 21.71 -3.65 -18.49
CA GLY A 190 20.70 -3.56 -17.44
C GLY A 190 21.11 -4.21 -16.11
N SER A 191 22.36 -4.66 -15.99
CA SER A 191 22.92 -5.06 -14.70
C SER A 191 23.18 -3.83 -13.81
N VAL A 192 23.41 -4.07 -12.52
CA VAL A 192 23.73 -3.02 -11.56
C VAL A 192 24.94 -3.49 -10.76
N SER A 193 26.06 -2.79 -10.90
CA SER A 193 27.30 -3.07 -10.17
C SER A 193 27.13 -2.97 -8.65
N LEU A 194 26.74 -4.08 -8.00
CA LEU A 194 26.48 -4.15 -6.55
C LEU A 194 27.73 -3.94 -5.67
N SER A 195 28.93 -4.00 -6.25
CA SER A 195 30.18 -3.58 -5.62
C SER A 195 30.23 -2.07 -5.36
N ARG A 196 29.42 -1.25 -6.05
CA ARG A 196 29.15 0.14 -5.68
C ARG A 196 28.07 0.20 -4.58
N LEU A 197 28.41 -0.34 -3.42
CA LEU A 197 27.77 0.09 -2.17
C LEU A 197 28.06 1.59 -2.01
N SER A 198 27.04 2.41 -1.77
CA SER A 198 27.20 3.85 -1.59
C SER A 198 27.84 4.14 -0.22
N ILE A 199 29.18 4.09 -0.18
CA ILE A 199 29.98 4.34 1.02
C ILE A 199 30.05 5.87 1.25
N ALA A 200 28.99 6.37 1.87
CA ALA A 200 28.95 7.53 2.77
C ALA A 200 29.48 8.90 2.27
N SER A 201 29.69 9.11 0.96
CA SER A 201 30.35 10.33 0.44
C SER A 201 29.51 11.25 -0.45
N SER A 202 28.35 10.82 -0.97
CA SER A 202 27.60 11.53 -2.02
C SER A 202 26.18 11.99 -1.66
N GLY A 203 25.67 11.71 -0.44
CA GLY A 203 24.38 12.25 0.04
C GLY A 203 23.12 11.74 -0.68
N GLU A 204 23.21 10.64 -1.42
CA GLU A 204 22.16 10.09 -2.31
C GLU A 204 20.88 9.58 -1.61
N LEU A 205 20.88 9.47 -0.29
CA LEU A 205 19.77 8.94 0.52
C LEU A 205 19.45 9.81 1.75
N ASP A 206 20.04 11.01 1.86
CA ASP A 206 19.69 11.93 2.92
C ASP A 206 18.39 12.66 2.61
N ALA A 207 17.33 12.36 3.38
CA ALA A 207 16.04 13.01 3.20
C ALA A 207 16.06 14.52 3.53
N VAL A 208 17.05 15.05 4.26
CA VAL A 208 17.15 16.51 4.46
C VAL A 208 17.64 17.20 3.19
N ASN A 209 18.70 16.70 2.53
CA ASN A 209 19.36 17.40 1.42
C ASN A 209 19.08 16.82 0.02
N ASN A 210 18.41 15.67 -0.09
CA ASN A 210 18.11 14.98 -1.34
C ASN A 210 16.74 14.27 -1.25
N THR A 211 16.30 13.56 -2.29
CA THR A 211 15.22 12.55 -2.16
C THR A 211 15.79 11.17 -1.87
N GLY A 212 15.18 10.46 -0.92
CA GLY A 212 15.49 9.06 -0.58
C GLY A 212 15.04 8.04 -1.64
N ARG A 213 15.18 8.36 -2.94
CA ARG A 213 14.67 7.59 -4.09
C ARG A 213 13.14 7.38 -4.06
N THR A 214 12.37 8.28 -3.44
CA THR A 214 10.91 8.14 -3.27
C THR A 214 10.15 9.45 -3.44
N ALA A 215 9.40 9.55 -4.53
CA ALA A 215 8.08 10.18 -4.58
C ALA A 215 7.16 9.51 -5.63
N ALA A 216 7.48 8.25 -5.98
CA ALA A 216 6.50 7.38 -6.62
C ALA A 216 5.20 7.42 -5.81
N PHE A 217 4.08 7.52 -6.51
CA PHE A 217 2.72 7.46 -5.95
C PHE A 217 2.25 8.62 -5.05
N THR A 218 3.04 9.67 -4.86
CA THR A 218 2.58 10.91 -4.20
C THR A 218 1.41 11.54 -4.98
N VAL A 219 0.31 11.81 -4.27
CA VAL A 219 -0.83 12.60 -4.75
C VAL A 219 -0.83 13.95 -4.06
N PHE A 220 -1.11 15.02 -4.79
CA PHE A 220 -1.26 16.39 -4.26
C PHE A 220 -2.46 17.11 -4.89
N GLY A 221 -2.88 18.21 -4.29
CA GLY A 221 -3.95 19.07 -4.77
C GLY A 221 -4.48 19.92 -3.61
N ASP A 222 -5.43 20.81 -3.85
CA ASP A 222 -5.82 21.77 -2.81
C ASP A 222 -7.14 21.40 -2.15
N TYR A 223 -7.14 21.30 -0.82
CA TYR A 223 -8.31 20.93 -0.05
C TYR A 223 -8.86 22.13 0.74
N SER A 224 -10.15 22.40 0.56
CA SER A 224 -10.94 23.32 1.38
C SER A 224 -11.74 22.50 2.40
N ALA A 225 -11.33 22.59 3.67
CA ALA A 225 -11.97 21.85 4.76
C ALA A 225 -13.38 22.37 5.11
N SER A 226 -13.66 23.65 4.89
CA SER A 226 -14.97 24.27 5.16
C SER A 226 -16.05 23.89 4.14
N THR A 227 -15.65 23.52 2.92
CA THR A 227 -16.57 23.12 1.84
C THR A 227 -16.46 21.64 1.47
N ASN A 228 -15.46 20.92 2.00
CA ASN A 228 -15.11 19.54 1.65
C ASN A 228 -14.92 19.36 0.13
N VAL A 229 -14.09 20.24 -0.45
CA VAL A 229 -13.73 20.22 -1.87
C VAL A 229 -12.23 20.02 -2.00
N PHE A 230 -11.84 19.06 -2.83
CA PHE A 230 -10.47 18.89 -3.31
C PHE A 230 -10.40 19.33 -4.77
N ASP A 231 -9.46 20.24 -5.05
CA ASP A 231 -9.07 20.66 -6.38
C ASP A 231 -7.94 19.75 -6.86
N PRO A 232 -8.17 18.90 -7.89
CA PRO A 232 -7.16 18.01 -8.44
C PRO A 232 -6.19 18.71 -9.41
N LEU A 233 -6.22 20.05 -9.53
CA LEU A 233 -5.25 20.87 -10.29
C LEU A 233 -5.07 20.46 -11.77
N ASN A 234 -6.10 19.85 -12.37
CA ASN A 234 -6.08 19.27 -13.72
C ASN A 234 -6.90 20.08 -14.75
N GLY A 235 -7.14 21.37 -14.50
CA GLY A 235 -7.93 22.26 -15.35
C GLY A 235 -9.45 22.22 -15.11
N ASN A 236 -9.99 21.25 -14.37
CA ASN A 236 -11.41 21.21 -14.04
C ASN A 236 -11.85 22.44 -13.23
N THR A 237 -13.06 22.94 -13.48
CA THR A 237 -13.63 24.07 -12.72
C THR A 237 -13.88 23.69 -11.25
N ASN A 238 -13.09 24.28 -10.35
CA ASN A 238 -13.26 24.17 -8.91
C ASN A 238 -14.58 24.84 -8.48
N ARG A 239 -15.40 24.09 -7.73
CA ARG A 239 -16.76 24.51 -7.34
C ARG A 239 -16.80 25.62 -6.28
N VAL A 240 -15.69 25.91 -5.61
CA VAL A 240 -15.57 26.99 -4.62
C VAL A 240 -15.12 28.29 -5.29
N THR A 241 -14.14 28.21 -6.20
CA THR A 241 -13.49 29.38 -6.80
C THR A 241 -14.00 29.74 -8.20
N GLY A 242 -14.83 28.89 -8.81
CA GLY A 242 -15.37 29.07 -10.16
C GLY A 242 -14.31 29.00 -11.27
N SER A 243 -13.08 28.62 -10.93
CA SER A 243 -11.90 28.64 -11.82
C SER A 243 -11.30 27.24 -11.95
N GLY A 244 -10.69 26.94 -13.09
CA GLY A 244 -9.80 25.78 -13.24
C GLY A 244 -8.33 26.21 -13.24
N GLN A 245 -7.45 25.34 -12.77
CA GLN A 245 -5.99 25.51 -12.83
C GLN A 245 -5.36 24.25 -13.41
N ASN A 246 -4.49 24.38 -14.43
CA ASN A 246 -3.92 23.25 -15.15
C ASN A 246 -2.42 23.06 -14.82
N TYR A 247 -2.15 22.41 -13.69
CA TYR A 247 -0.81 21.98 -13.24
C TYR A 247 -0.59 20.49 -13.54
N SER A 248 -1.03 20.02 -14.71
CA SER A 248 -1.12 18.61 -15.12
C SER A 248 -2.13 17.78 -14.33
N GLY A 249 -2.09 17.80 -13.00
CA GLY A 249 -3.12 17.22 -12.15
C GLY A 249 -2.64 16.84 -10.75
N PHE A 250 -3.39 15.92 -10.14
CA PHE A 250 -3.22 15.53 -8.74
C PHE A 250 -2.13 14.49 -8.48
N LEU A 251 -1.40 14.10 -9.53
CA LEU A 251 -0.32 13.11 -9.52
C LEU A 251 0.89 13.77 -10.15
N GLN A 252 2.10 13.53 -9.63
CA GLN A 252 3.29 14.09 -10.26
C GLN A 252 3.51 13.41 -11.61
N HIS A 253 3.18 14.11 -12.69
CA HIS A 253 3.30 13.61 -14.04
C HIS A 253 4.76 13.66 -14.53
N VAL A 254 5.26 12.53 -15.04
CA VAL A 254 6.68 12.35 -15.40
C VAL A 254 6.79 11.47 -16.65
N ARG A 255 6.68 12.08 -17.84
CA ARG A 255 6.88 11.43 -19.14
C ARG A 255 8.15 11.97 -19.83
N PRO A 256 9.36 11.54 -19.42
CA PRO A 256 10.61 12.03 -19.99
C PRO A 256 10.73 11.60 -21.46
N PRO A 257 11.31 12.43 -22.35
CA PRO A 257 11.42 12.10 -23.76
C PRO A 257 12.43 10.94 -23.96
N ASN A 258 11.92 9.78 -24.34
CA ASN A 258 12.73 8.61 -24.69
C ASN A 258 13.26 8.70 -26.13
N GLU A 259 14.13 7.77 -26.53
CA GLU A 259 14.70 7.77 -27.88
C GLU A 259 13.66 7.49 -28.99
N GLN A 260 12.50 6.93 -28.66
CA GLN A 260 11.40 6.69 -29.62
C GLN A 260 10.59 7.98 -29.87
N LEU A 261 10.22 8.71 -28.81
CA LEU A 261 9.57 10.02 -28.84
C LEU A 261 10.49 11.06 -29.47
N LYS A 262 11.81 11.02 -29.18
CA LYS A 262 12.82 11.85 -29.87
C LYS A 262 12.99 11.49 -31.36
N ALA A 263 12.77 10.23 -31.74
CA ALA A 263 12.77 9.84 -33.15
C ALA A 263 11.49 10.29 -33.89
N LEU A 264 10.37 10.47 -33.18
CA LEU A 264 9.15 11.09 -33.69
C LEU A 264 9.29 12.63 -33.75
N ASP A 265 9.90 13.26 -32.75
CA ASP A 265 10.27 14.67 -32.74
C ASP A 265 11.54 14.92 -31.89
N PRO A 266 12.68 15.30 -32.49
CA PRO A 266 13.91 15.56 -31.74
C PRO A 266 13.87 16.86 -30.92
N THR A 267 12.79 17.66 -31.00
CA THR A 267 12.60 18.90 -30.24
C THR A 267 11.75 18.73 -28.98
N ILE A 268 11.19 17.55 -28.73
CA ILE A 268 10.38 17.28 -27.54
C ILE A 268 11.23 17.28 -26.26
N ASP A 269 10.89 18.18 -25.34
CA ASP A 269 11.53 18.29 -24.03
C ASP A 269 10.45 18.32 -22.94
N CYS A 270 10.17 17.15 -22.38
CA CYS A 270 9.24 16.94 -21.27
C CYS A 270 10.04 16.78 -19.96
N LYS A 271 9.91 17.75 -19.07
CA LYS A 271 10.35 17.66 -17.68
C LYS A 271 9.24 17.04 -16.82
N PRO A 272 9.59 16.49 -15.63
CA PRO A 272 8.62 16.25 -14.57
C PRO A 272 7.81 17.52 -14.28
N ASP A 273 6.50 17.41 -14.28
CA ASP A 273 5.64 18.48 -13.79
C ASP A 273 5.93 18.69 -12.29
N ALA A 274 6.00 19.95 -11.87
CA ALA A 274 6.30 20.32 -10.49
C ALA A 274 5.03 20.30 -9.63
N ILE A 275 5.16 20.02 -8.34
CA ILE A 275 4.18 20.53 -7.37
C ILE A 275 4.34 22.06 -7.37
N PRO A 276 3.29 22.86 -7.68
CA PRO A 276 3.44 24.30 -7.82
C PRO A 276 3.74 24.98 -6.48
N SER A 277 4.25 26.21 -6.53
CA SER A 277 4.46 27.04 -5.34
C SER A 277 3.14 27.50 -4.71
N VAL A 278 3.23 28.16 -3.54
CA VAL A 278 2.09 28.81 -2.88
C VAL A 278 1.75 30.15 -3.57
N SER A 279 2.69 30.73 -4.32
CA SER A 279 2.49 32.01 -5.04
C SER A 279 1.91 31.87 -6.45
N GLU A 280 2.08 30.72 -7.10
CA GLU A 280 1.51 30.45 -8.42
C GLU A 280 0.06 29.97 -8.29
N ASP A 281 -0.22 29.16 -7.27
CA ASP A 281 -1.53 28.56 -7.09
C ASP A 281 -2.57 29.55 -6.55
N ARG A 282 -3.58 29.86 -7.37
CA ARG A 282 -4.65 30.82 -7.06
C ARG A 282 -5.49 30.42 -5.86
N ASN A 283 -5.60 29.13 -5.54
CA ASN A 283 -6.30 28.67 -4.34
C ASN A 283 -5.51 29.05 -3.08
N LEU A 284 -4.18 29.11 -3.15
CA LEU A 284 -3.28 29.30 -2.02
C LEU A 284 -2.70 30.72 -1.91
N VAL A 285 -2.76 31.51 -2.98
CA VAL A 285 -2.34 32.92 -3.01
C VAL A 285 -2.95 33.73 -1.87
N GLY A 286 -2.11 34.55 -1.24
CA GLY A 286 -2.48 35.33 -0.06
C GLY A 286 -2.59 34.52 1.23
N PHE A 287 -1.96 33.35 1.31
CA PHE A 287 -1.83 32.59 2.57
C PHE A 287 -1.27 33.47 3.70
N ASN A 288 -2.03 33.54 4.79
CA ASN A 288 -1.68 34.31 5.98
C ASN A 288 -1.04 33.36 7.01
N PRO A 289 0.28 33.50 7.32
CA PRO A 289 0.96 32.62 8.27
C PRO A 289 0.38 32.66 9.69
N THR A 290 -0.24 33.79 10.08
CA THR A 290 -0.81 33.99 11.42
C THR A 290 -2.15 33.28 11.59
N THR A 291 -2.95 33.13 10.53
CA THR A 291 -4.24 32.41 10.57
C THR A 291 -4.17 31.01 9.96
N GLN A 292 -3.01 30.62 9.42
CA GLN A 292 -2.74 29.34 8.75
C GLN A 292 -3.79 29.01 7.66
N GLN A 293 -4.20 30.02 6.89
CA GLN A 293 -5.24 29.89 5.86
C GLN A 293 -4.93 30.78 4.65
N SER A 294 -5.29 30.32 3.45
CA SER A 294 -5.43 31.16 2.26
C SER A 294 -6.68 32.03 2.33
N SER A 295 -6.73 33.08 1.50
CA SER A 295 -7.91 33.94 1.34
C SER A 295 -9.19 33.20 0.90
N LEU A 296 -9.05 31.97 0.40
CA LEU A 296 -10.13 31.11 -0.11
C LEU A 296 -10.38 29.87 0.77
N GLY A 297 -9.68 29.72 1.90
CA GLY A 297 -9.82 28.60 2.83
C GLY A 297 -9.23 27.26 2.34
N PHE A 298 -8.46 27.28 1.26
CA PHE A 298 -7.68 26.14 0.74
C PHE A 298 -6.27 26.05 1.34
N ARG A 299 -5.72 24.84 1.30
CA ARG A 299 -4.32 24.48 1.60
C ARG A 299 -3.93 23.30 0.70
N ARG A 300 -2.64 23.07 0.45
CA ARG A 300 -2.21 21.87 -0.29
C ARG A 300 -2.36 20.64 0.59
N ALA A 301 -3.26 19.75 0.21
CA ALA A 301 -3.28 18.39 0.71
C ALA A 301 -2.31 17.54 -0.13
N ILE A 302 -1.47 16.76 0.55
CA ILE A 302 -0.58 15.79 -0.10
C ILE A 302 -0.70 14.46 0.64
N SER A 303 -0.80 13.36 -0.10
CA SER A 303 -0.82 12.00 0.44
C SER A 303 0.18 11.10 -0.26
N GLU A 304 1.11 10.55 0.52
CA GLU A 304 2.04 9.50 0.09
C GLU A 304 1.31 8.15 0.04
N PHE A 305 0.66 7.83 -1.08
CA PHE A 305 0.00 6.53 -1.23
C PHE A 305 1.00 5.42 -1.57
N ALA A 306 0.76 4.20 -1.07
CA ALA A 306 1.52 3.03 -1.47
C ALA A 306 0.82 2.27 -2.60
N GLY A 307 1.59 1.66 -3.51
CA GLY A 307 1.10 0.50 -4.26
C GLY A 307 0.74 -0.62 -3.26
N PRO A 308 -0.52 -1.08 -3.19
CA PRO A 308 -0.94 -2.07 -2.21
C PRO A 308 -0.34 -3.45 -2.51
N PRO A 309 -0.25 -4.36 -1.50
CA PRO A 309 0.17 -5.73 -1.73
C PRO A 309 -0.79 -6.44 -2.71
N TYR A 310 -0.22 -7.19 -3.64
CA TYR A 310 -0.96 -8.00 -4.62
C TYR A 310 -1.40 -9.37 -4.08
N ILE A 311 -0.81 -9.80 -2.97
CA ILE A 311 -1.04 -11.09 -2.33
C ILE A 311 -2.49 -11.20 -1.84
N GLY A 312 -3.20 -12.27 -2.23
CA GLY A 312 -4.55 -12.55 -1.74
C GLY A 312 -5.64 -11.59 -2.23
N ARG A 313 -5.34 -10.65 -3.13
CA ARG A 313 -6.34 -9.68 -3.64
C ARG A 313 -7.51 -10.34 -4.38
N GLY A 314 -7.31 -11.48 -5.03
CA GLY A 314 -8.41 -12.28 -5.61
C GLY A 314 -9.42 -12.78 -4.57
N LEU A 315 -9.02 -12.89 -3.30
CA LEU A 315 -9.89 -13.25 -2.18
C LEU A 315 -10.65 -12.01 -1.68
N ILE A 316 -10.00 -10.83 -1.63
CA ILE A 316 -10.62 -9.55 -1.27
C ILE A 316 -11.71 -9.15 -2.31
N GLU A 317 -11.43 -9.35 -3.60
CA GLU A 317 -12.42 -9.20 -4.69
C GLU A 317 -13.63 -10.13 -4.50
N ALA A 318 -13.47 -11.23 -3.75
CA ALA A 318 -14.49 -12.25 -3.50
C ALA A 318 -15.15 -12.19 -2.09
N ILE A 319 -14.90 -11.18 -1.25
CA ILE A 319 -15.62 -11.00 0.03
C ILE A 319 -17.09 -10.60 -0.26
N PRO A 320 -18.13 -11.14 0.41
CA PRO A 320 -19.51 -10.70 0.17
C PRO A 320 -19.76 -9.22 0.49
N ASN A 321 -20.51 -8.50 -0.36
CA ASN A 321 -20.83 -7.08 -0.12
C ASN A 321 -21.55 -6.89 1.23
N GLN A 322 -22.42 -7.83 1.59
CA GLN A 322 -23.19 -7.78 2.83
C GLN A 322 -22.31 -7.91 4.08
N ASP A 323 -21.17 -8.60 4.00
CA ASP A 323 -20.26 -8.75 5.14
C ASP A 323 -19.54 -7.43 5.43
N ILE A 324 -19.21 -6.68 4.37
CA ILE A 324 -18.67 -5.31 4.47
C ILE A 324 -19.73 -4.35 5.04
N ILE A 325 -20.97 -4.41 4.55
CA ILE A 325 -22.08 -3.59 5.05
C ILE A 325 -22.42 -3.90 6.52
N ASN A 326 -22.36 -5.17 6.92
CA ASN A 326 -22.62 -5.58 8.31
C ASN A 326 -21.49 -5.18 9.28
N ALA A 327 -20.29 -4.89 8.78
CA ALA A 327 -19.21 -4.40 9.63
C ALA A 327 -19.48 -2.97 10.12
N THR A 328 -19.98 -2.07 9.26
CA THR A 328 -20.17 -0.63 9.51
C THR A 328 -20.60 -0.28 10.93
N ASP A 329 -19.85 0.58 11.63
CA ASP A 329 -20.26 1.20 12.90
C ASP A 329 -20.16 2.74 12.83
N PRO A 330 -21.11 3.42 12.18
CA PRO A 330 -20.99 4.86 11.95
C PRO A 330 -21.23 5.70 13.22
N ASN A 331 -21.56 5.07 14.36
CA ASN A 331 -22.12 5.70 15.56
C ASN A 331 -21.49 5.23 16.90
N ASP A 332 -20.44 4.40 16.90
CA ASP A 332 -19.84 3.79 18.12
C ASP A 332 -20.88 3.05 19.00
N ILE A 333 -21.76 2.26 18.37
CA ILE A 333 -22.86 1.54 19.05
C ILE A 333 -22.51 0.12 19.49
N ARG A 334 -21.43 -0.49 18.98
CA ARG A 334 -20.86 -1.71 19.54
C ARG A 334 -19.90 -1.37 20.68
N GLY A 335 -20.22 -1.84 21.88
CA GLY A 335 -19.30 -1.87 23.01
C GLY A 335 -18.76 -3.28 23.25
N ASP A 336 -17.44 -3.44 23.18
CA ASP A 336 -16.79 -4.74 23.39
C ASP A 336 -16.40 -5.01 24.83
N LYS A 337 -16.38 -6.29 25.19
CA LYS A 337 -15.82 -6.76 26.45
C LYS A 337 -14.31 -6.82 26.34
N SER A 338 -13.63 -6.08 27.21
CA SER A 338 -12.20 -6.25 27.49
C SER A 338 -11.94 -6.38 29.00
N SER A 339 -11.03 -7.28 29.36
CA SER A 339 -10.40 -7.34 30.69
C SER A 339 -9.36 -6.22 30.90
N ILE A 340 -8.76 -5.71 29.82
CA ILE A 340 -7.80 -4.60 29.84
C ILE A 340 -8.59 -3.29 29.64
N LYS A 341 -9.00 -2.67 30.74
CA LYS A 341 -9.73 -1.39 30.72
C LYS A 341 -8.79 -0.21 31.01
N THR A 342 -9.06 0.93 30.38
CA THR A 342 -8.44 2.21 30.73
C THR A 342 -9.48 3.17 31.31
N ALA A 343 -9.02 4.14 32.10
CA ALA A 343 -9.87 5.18 32.68
C ALA A 343 -9.86 6.49 31.85
N LEU A 344 -9.16 6.50 30.70
CA LEU A 344 -8.75 7.73 30.02
C LEU A 344 -9.85 8.36 29.17
N PHE A 345 -10.49 7.56 28.31
CA PHE A 345 -11.33 8.10 27.22
C PHE A 345 -12.84 7.91 27.37
N GLN A 346 -13.29 7.05 28.30
CA GLN A 346 -14.68 6.93 28.77
C GLN A 346 -15.76 6.78 27.64
N CYS A 347 -15.41 6.19 26.50
CA CYS A 347 -16.35 5.93 25.41
C CYS A 347 -17.47 4.96 25.83
N THR A 348 -18.63 5.08 25.18
CA THR A 348 -19.78 4.19 25.37
C THR A 348 -19.63 2.87 24.61
N GLY A 349 -19.00 2.90 23.43
CA GLY A 349 -18.59 1.72 22.68
C GLY A 349 -17.11 1.39 22.91
N ASP A 350 -16.34 1.26 21.84
CA ASP A 350 -14.89 1.04 21.85
C ASP A 350 -14.08 2.26 21.34
N CYS A 351 -14.78 3.35 21.01
CA CYS A 351 -14.30 4.57 20.35
C CYS A 351 -14.05 4.45 18.83
N VAL A 352 -14.28 3.28 18.20
CA VAL A 352 -13.92 3.00 16.81
C VAL A 352 -15.15 3.17 15.92
N THR A 353 -15.30 4.36 15.32
CA THR A 353 -16.27 4.48 14.22
C THR A 353 -15.75 3.75 12.98
N GLY A 354 -16.66 3.23 12.17
CA GLY A 354 -16.35 2.53 10.94
C GLY A 354 -17.39 2.84 9.88
N GLN A 355 -16.99 3.50 8.78
CA GLN A 355 -17.90 3.82 7.69
C GLN A 355 -17.58 3.02 6.42
N ILE A 356 -18.63 2.60 5.70
CA ILE A 356 -18.47 1.95 4.40
C ILE A 356 -18.23 2.95 3.28
N ASN A 357 -17.32 2.55 2.41
CA ASN A 357 -17.07 3.16 1.12
C ASN A 357 -18.08 2.65 0.08
N VAL A 358 -18.78 3.57 -0.60
CA VAL A 358 -19.50 3.33 -1.86
C VAL A 358 -18.94 4.26 -2.95
N ILE A 359 -18.55 3.66 -4.06
CA ILE A 359 -17.91 4.27 -5.22
C ILE A 359 -18.96 4.83 -6.19
N PRO A 360 -18.93 6.14 -6.52
CA PRO A 360 -19.70 6.72 -7.62
C PRO A 360 -19.07 6.35 -8.96
N SER A 361 -19.83 6.50 -10.06
CA SER A 361 -19.34 6.16 -11.39
C SER A 361 -18.19 7.07 -11.85
N ASN A 362 -17.20 6.49 -12.53
CA ASN A 362 -16.13 7.24 -13.20
C ASN A 362 -16.63 8.06 -14.41
N ILE A 363 -17.90 7.92 -14.79
CA ILE A 363 -18.53 8.64 -15.91
C ILE A 363 -19.80 9.35 -15.43
N PRO A 364 -19.97 10.66 -15.70
CA PRO A 364 -21.21 11.38 -15.38
C PRO A 364 -22.43 10.71 -16.00
N ALA A 365 -23.54 10.62 -15.27
CA ALA A 365 -24.73 9.85 -15.67
C ALA A 365 -25.23 10.17 -17.10
N ALA A 366 -25.21 11.45 -17.50
CA ALA A 366 -25.60 11.89 -18.84
C ALA A 366 -24.73 11.37 -19.99
N GLN A 367 -23.50 10.92 -19.70
CA GLN A 367 -22.55 10.39 -20.70
C GLN A 367 -22.48 8.85 -20.71
N GLN A 368 -22.98 8.16 -19.68
CA GLN A 368 -22.79 6.71 -19.51
C GLN A 368 -23.35 5.86 -20.67
N GLN A 369 -24.42 6.32 -21.32
CA GLN A 369 -25.00 5.64 -22.49
C GLN A 369 -24.11 5.74 -23.74
N GLN A 370 -23.35 6.83 -23.89
CA GLN A 370 -22.44 7.06 -25.01
C GLN A 370 -21.08 6.40 -24.76
N ARG A 371 -20.60 6.47 -23.51
CA ARG A 371 -19.28 6.00 -23.07
C ARG A 371 -19.33 4.64 -22.34
N GLN A 372 -20.24 3.75 -22.75
CA GLN A 372 -20.49 2.48 -22.05
C GLN A 372 -19.27 1.54 -22.01
N ASN A 373 -18.31 1.69 -22.93
CA ASN A 373 -17.06 0.91 -22.94
C ASN A 373 -16.08 1.34 -21.84
N GLU A 374 -16.05 2.62 -21.49
CA GLU A 374 -15.12 3.23 -20.53
C GLU A 374 -15.62 3.12 -19.07
N LEU A 375 -16.84 2.60 -18.88
CA LEU A 375 -17.50 2.52 -17.58
C LEU A 375 -16.82 1.44 -16.72
N LEU A 376 -16.11 1.86 -15.68
CA LEU A 376 -15.29 0.96 -14.86
C LEU A 376 -16.13 0.24 -13.82
N ALA A 377 -16.54 0.91 -12.75
CA ALA A 377 -17.31 0.30 -11.67
C ALA A 377 -18.02 1.32 -10.78
N THR A 378 -18.94 0.81 -9.96
CA THR A 378 -19.71 1.50 -8.92
C THR A 378 -19.96 0.54 -7.75
N GLY A 379 -20.46 1.05 -6.62
CA GLY A 379 -20.92 0.21 -5.50
C GLY A 379 -19.91 0.07 -4.36
N VAL A 380 -20.09 -0.92 -3.50
CA VAL A 380 -19.30 -1.07 -2.24
C VAL A 380 -17.82 -1.24 -2.56
N GLY A 381 -16.99 -0.30 -2.07
CA GLY A 381 -15.54 -0.35 -2.20
C GLY A 381 -14.92 -1.45 -1.34
N ARG A 382 -13.82 -2.04 -1.81
CA ARG A 382 -13.22 -3.26 -1.22
C ARG A 382 -11.83 -3.06 -0.62
N PHE A 383 -11.30 -1.84 -0.72
CA PHE A 383 -9.93 -1.50 -0.38
C PHE A 383 -9.84 0.00 -0.04
N GLY A 384 -8.85 0.40 0.77
CA GLY A 384 -8.59 1.81 1.09
C GLY A 384 -7.62 2.54 0.15
N LEU A 385 -7.57 3.87 0.34
CA LEU A 385 -6.69 4.95 -0.18
C LEU A 385 -6.11 4.94 -1.61
N ARG A 386 -5.84 3.81 -2.25
CA ARG A 386 -5.40 3.75 -3.67
C ARG A 386 -6.17 2.77 -4.54
N ALA A 387 -6.82 1.77 -3.95
CA ALA A 387 -7.72 0.89 -4.68
C ALA A 387 -9.18 1.35 -4.49
N ASN A 388 -9.43 2.61 -4.85
CA ASN A 388 -10.76 3.23 -4.80
C ASN A 388 -11.69 2.64 -5.86
N GLY A 389 -12.19 1.45 -5.60
CA GLY A 389 -13.01 0.69 -6.51
C GLY A 389 -13.73 -0.48 -5.85
N SER A 390 -14.84 -0.91 -6.46
CA SER A 390 -15.61 -2.07 -6.01
C SER A 390 -15.06 -3.41 -6.51
N GLU A 391 -13.97 -3.38 -7.29
CA GLU A 391 -13.20 -4.55 -7.74
C GLU A 391 -11.78 -4.16 -8.20
N MET A 392 -11.03 -5.09 -8.78
CA MET A 392 -9.58 -4.96 -8.98
C MET A 392 -9.13 -4.36 -10.32
N LEU A 393 -9.90 -4.50 -11.40
CA LEU A 393 -9.54 -3.95 -12.72
C LEU A 393 -9.51 -2.41 -12.69
N GLN A 394 -10.44 -1.78 -11.97
CA GLN A 394 -10.46 -0.33 -11.73
C GLN A 394 -9.17 0.16 -11.04
N PHE A 395 -8.61 -0.63 -10.11
CA PHE A 395 -7.32 -0.31 -9.49
C PHE A 395 -6.14 -0.45 -10.48
N ILE A 396 -6.14 -1.49 -11.32
CA ILE A 396 -5.11 -1.69 -12.36
C ILE A 396 -5.10 -0.51 -13.32
N LEU A 397 -6.27 -0.15 -13.86
CA LEU A 397 -6.43 0.93 -14.83
C LEU A 397 -6.11 2.30 -14.23
N GLY A 398 -6.50 2.55 -12.97
CA GLY A 398 -6.07 3.73 -12.23
C GLY A 398 -4.56 3.77 -11.95
N GLY A 399 -3.90 2.61 -11.88
CA GLY A 399 -2.44 2.49 -11.82
C GLY A 399 -1.76 2.80 -13.14
N MET A 400 -2.25 2.23 -14.25
CA MET A 400 -1.78 2.48 -15.62
C MET A 400 -1.89 3.96 -15.98
N PHE A 401 -3.12 4.48 -16.02
CA PHE A 401 -3.36 5.87 -16.39
C PHE A 401 -2.74 6.83 -15.36
N GLY A 402 -3.03 6.64 -14.07
CA GLY A 402 -2.62 7.59 -13.03
C GLY A 402 -1.13 7.58 -12.69
N SER A 403 -0.41 6.46 -12.90
CA SER A 403 0.98 6.34 -12.44
C SER A 403 1.99 5.96 -13.54
N LEU A 404 1.55 5.54 -14.72
CA LEU A 404 2.40 5.26 -15.89
C LEU A 404 2.07 6.14 -17.11
N SER A 405 1.01 6.97 -17.03
CA SER A 405 0.40 7.73 -18.15
C SER A 405 -0.11 6.88 -19.31
N MET A 406 -0.17 5.55 -19.15
CA MET A 406 -0.47 4.60 -20.23
C MET A 406 -1.92 4.70 -20.72
N THR A 407 -2.11 4.95 -22.02
CA THR A 407 -3.44 4.97 -22.66
C THR A 407 -3.93 3.56 -23.03
N ASN A 408 -5.24 3.34 -22.94
CA ASN A 408 -5.96 2.17 -23.43
C ASN A 408 -7.45 2.49 -23.59
N LEU A 409 -8.26 1.59 -24.16
CA LEU A 409 -9.68 1.84 -24.43
C LEU A 409 -10.51 2.26 -23.20
N PHE A 410 -10.12 1.87 -21.98
CA PHE A 410 -10.80 2.30 -20.74
C PHE A 410 -10.32 3.66 -20.21
N SER A 411 -9.16 4.13 -20.65
CA SER A 411 -8.61 5.45 -20.36
C SER A 411 -7.97 6.02 -21.65
N PRO A 412 -8.80 6.44 -22.63
CA PRO A 412 -8.37 6.69 -24.01
C PRO A 412 -7.78 8.09 -24.24
N VAL A 413 -7.36 8.76 -23.16
CA VAL A 413 -6.81 10.12 -23.15
C VAL A 413 -5.60 10.13 -22.21
N GLU A 414 -4.51 10.81 -22.59
CA GLU A 414 -3.36 11.02 -21.71
C GLU A 414 -3.69 11.89 -20.47
N GLN A 415 -2.81 11.90 -19.46
CA GLN A 415 -2.84 12.95 -18.45
C GLN A 415 -2.66 14.32 -19.10
N VAL A 416 -3.35 15.34 -18.58
CA VAL A 416 -3.19 16.71 -19.09
C VAL A 416 -1.76 17.15 -18.82
N ILE A 417 -1.10 17.78 -19.80
CA ILE A 417 0.22 18.40 -19.61
C ILE A 417 0.01 19.81 -19.04
N ALA A 418 0.85 20.23 -18.09
CA ALA A 418 0.72 21.55 -17.47
C ALA A 418 0.80 22.68 -18.51
N ASP A 419 -0.01 23.72 -18.32
CA ASP A 419 -0.12 24.83 -19.28
C ASP A 419 1.23 25.56 -19.44
N PRO A 420 1.80 25.72 -20.65
CA PRO A 420 3.09 26.42 -20.84
C PRO A 420 3.16 27.86 -20.34
N THR A 421 2.02 28.54 -20.11
CA THR A 421 1.98 29.86 -19.47
C THR A 421 2.21 29.82 -17.95
N ILE A 422 2.09 28.62 -17.36
CA ILE A 422 2.23 28.31 -15.94
C ILE A 422 3.48 27.45 -15.68
N ALA A 423 3.78 26.50 -16.57
CA ALA A 423 4.92 25.60 -16.55
C ALA A 423 5.82 25.82 -17.79
N PRO A 424 6.52 26.97 -17.90
CA PRO A 424 7.26 27.34 -19.12
C PRO A 424 8.43 26.41 -19.47
N TYR A 425 8.89 25.60 -18.50
CA TYR A 425 9.87 24.54 -18.70
C TYR A 425 9.35 23.36 -19.53
N ASN A 426 8.02 23.17 -19.61
CA ASN A 426 7.35 22.11 -20.39
C ASN A 426 6.77 22.62 -21.72
N ARG A 427 7.13 23.83 -22.19
CA ARG A 427 6.60 24.45 -23.43
C ARG A 427 6.77 23.65 -24.73
N ASN A 428 7.72 22.71 -24.78
CA ASN A 428 7.95 21.83 -25.93
C ASN A 428 7.25 20.45 -25.76
N CYS A 429 6.80 20.14 -24.55
CA CYS A 429 6.16 18.89 -24.20
C CYS A 429 4.72 18.85 -24.74
N ARG A 430 4.35 17.75 -25.38
CA ARG A 430 3.02 17.52 -25.95
C ARG A 430 2.83 16.02 -26.18
N ASN A 431 1.58 15.56 -26.16
CA ASN A 431 1.25 14.21 -26.60
C ASN A 431 1.64 14.04 -28.09
N LEU A 432 2.34 12.95 -28.41
CA LEU A 432 2.70 12.55 -29.79
C LEU A 432 1.91 11.33 -30.30
N ILE A 433 1.11 10.70 -29.44
CA ILE A 433 0.25 9.55 -29.76
C ILE A 433 -1.20 10.06 -29.76
N PRO A 434 -1.90 10.16 -30.90
CA PRO A 434 -3.22 10.79 -30.95
C PRO A 434 -4.24 10.14 -30.01
N ASP A 435 -4.82 10.93 -29.10
CA ASP A 435 -5.97 10.49 -28.29
C ASP A 435 -7.12 10.10 -29.22
N GLY A 436 -7.60 8.85 -29.16
CA GLY A 436 -8.56 8.34 -30.14
C GLY A 436 -9.22 7.00 -29.78
N PRO A 437 -10.33 6.64 -30.43
CA PRO A 437 -11.10 5.43 -30.12
C PRO A 437 -10.69 4.20 -30.95
N ALA A 438 -9.67 4.29 -31.80
CA ALA A 438 -9.23 3.17 -32.65
C ALA A 438 -8.19 2.30 -31.92
N PRO A 439 -8.24 0.95 -32.02
CA PRO A 439 -7.34 0.08 -31.26
C PRO A 439 -5.84 0.30 -31.55
N ASP A 440 -5.50 0.78 -32.74
CA ASP A 440 -4.14 1.10 -33.19
C ASP A 440 -3.61 2.46 -32.66
N GLN A 441 -4.34 3.12 -31.76
CA GLN A 441 -3.99 4.44 -31.20
C GLN A 441 -3.71 4.41 -29.69
N PHE A 442 -3.67 3.23 -29.07
CA PHE A 442 -3.37 3.06 -27.63
C PHE A 442 -1.94 2.57 -27.36
N GLU A 443 -1.41 2.89 -26.18
CA GLU A 443 -0.14 2.33 -25.69
C GLU A 443 -0.29 0.89 -25.14
N LEU A 444 -1.52 0.45 -24.78
CA LEU A 444 -1.83 -0.91 -24.32
C LEU A 444 -3.17 -1.45 -24.88
N ASP A 445 -3.17 -2.73 -25.28
CA ASP A 445 -4.36 -3.53 -25.57
C ASP A 445 -5.24 -3.78 -24.32
N VAL A 446 -6.54 -4.10 -24.48
CA VAL A 446 -7.43 -4.46 -23.35
C VAL A 446 -7.06 -5.82 -22.74
N SER A 447 -6.33 -6.69 -23.46
CA SER A 447 -5.77 -7.94 -22.93
C SER A 447 -4.92 -7.73 -21.67
N VAL A 448 -4.03 -6.74 -21.67
CA VAL A 448 -3.02 -6.50 -20.63
C VAL A 448 -3.63 -6.31 -19.23
N PRO A 449 -4.57 -5.38 -18.99
CA PRO A 449 -5.17 -5.20 -17.66
C PRO A 449 -6.00 -6.41 -17.20
N PHE A 450 -6.58 -7.20 -18.12
CA PHE A 450 -7.23 -8.48 -17.76
C PHE A 450 -6.20 -9.55 -17.35
N SER A 451 -5.07 -9.63 -18.06
CA SER A 451 -3.95 -10.51 -17.77
C SER A 451 -3.36 -10.23 -16.38
N GLU A 452 -3.16 -8.95 -16.05
CA GLU A 452 -2.80 -8.48 -14.71
C GLU A 452 -3.84 -8.86 -13.65
N ARG A 453 -5.14 -8.62 -13.90
CA ARG A 453 -6.21 -8.99 -12.96
C ARG A 453 -6.17 -10.48 -12.65
N ASN A 454 -5.90 -11.32 -13.65
CA ASN A 454 -5.79 -12.76 -13.48
C ASN A 454 -4.52 -13.20 -12.76
N PHE A 455 -3.38 -12.55 -13.01
CA PHE A 455 -2.15 -12.76 -12.24
C PHE A 455 -2.36 -12.46 -10.75
N ILE A 456 -2.96 -11.30 -10.44
CA ILE A 456 -3.22 -10.89 -9.07
C ILE A 456 -4.30 -11.78 -8.41
N ARG A 457 -5.33 -12.20 -9.16
CA ARG A 457 -6.29 -13.21 -8.69
C ARG A 457 -5.62 -14.54 -8.35
N SER A 458 -4.65 -14.95 -9.17
CA SER A 458 -3.94 -16.23 -9.01
C SER A 458 -2.88 -16.22 -7.91
N THR A 459 -2.44 -15.03 -7.47
CA THR A 459 -1.40 -14.85 -6.46
C THR A 459 -1.92 -15.27 -5.07
N ALA A 460 -1.41 -16.39 -4.58
CA ALA A 460 -1.89 -17.03 -3.37
C ALA A 460 -1.28 -16.42 -2.10
N PRO A 461 -2.00 -16.46 -0.96
CA PRO A 461 -1.39 -16.15 0.33
C PRO A 461 -0.28 -17.16 0.69
N PRO A 462 0.84 -16.70 1.26
CA PRO A 462 1.85 -17.57 1.87
C PRO A 462 1.32 -18.25 3.15
N GLU A 463 1.92 -19.38 3.51
CA GLU A 463 1.64 -20.12 4.75
C GLU A 463 2.20 -19.39 5.99
N PHE A 464 1.60 -19.66 7.15
CA PHE A 464 2.00 -19.05 8.43
C PHE A 464 3.42 -19.45 8.87
N GLY A 465 3.98 -18.65 9.76
CA GLY A 465 5.24 -18.88 10.44
C GLY A 465 5.22 -20.16 11.29
N ARG A 466 6.41 -20.74 11.50
CA ARG A 466 6.56 -22.05 12.15
C ARG A 466 6.03 -22.10 13.59
N ASN A 467 6.10 -20.98 14.31
CA ASN A 467 5.73 -20.90 15.72
C ASN A 467 4.21 -20.76 15.84
N LEU A 468 3.57 -19.96 14.97
CA LEU A 468 2.11 -19.91 14.89
C LEU A 468 1.52 -21.23 14.39
N LEU A 469 2.13 -21.88 13.39
CA LEU A 469 1.72 -23.22 12.95
C LEU A 469 1.77 -24.25 14.07
N ALA A 470 2.75 -24.17 14.98
CA ALA A 470 2.82 -25.05 16.14
C ALA A 470 1.62 -24.83 17.09
N VAL A 471 1.25 -23.58 17.36
CA VAL A 471 0.05 -23.22 18.16
C VAL A 471 -1.23 -23.74 17.48
N LEU A 472 -1.46 -23.40 16.21
CA LEU A 472 -2.73 -23.72 15.53
C LEU A 472 -2.88 -25.22 15.23
N ARG A 473 -1.77 -25.97 15.09
CA ARG A 473 -1.81 -27.43 14.89
C ARG A 473 -1.94 -28.20 16.21
N ALA A 474 -1.68 -27.59 17.38
CA ALA A 474 -1.86 -28.22 18.69
C ALA A 474 -3.27 -28.81 18.90
N LYS A 475 -3.40 -29.84 19.75
CA LYS A 475 -4.69 -30.50 20.03
C LYS A 475 -5.75 -29.51 20.52
N ASP A 476 -5.32 -28.56 21.34
CA ASP A 476 -6.09 -27.45 21.88
C ASP A 476 -5.23 -26.18 21.77
N PRO A 477 -5.51 -25.29 20.80
CA PRO A 477 -4.81 -24.02 20.64
C PRO A 477 -5.10 -22.98 21.74
N SER A 478 -6.16 -23.15 22.54
CA SER A 478 -6.51 -22.21 23.62
C SER A 478 -5.66 -22.39 24.87
N ARG A 479 -5.31 -23.65 25.19
CA ARG A 479 -4.48 -24.01 26.35
C ARG A 479 -3.07 -23.46 26.22
N ASP A 480 -2.61 -22.75 27.25
CA ASP A 480 -1.28 -22.14 27.28
C ASP A 480 -0.15 -23.17 27.14
N LEU A 481 0.79 -22.85 26.23
CA LEU A 481 2.01 -23.62 26.01
C LEU A 481 3.01 -23.38 27.15
N PRO A 482 3.68 -24.43 27.68
CA PRO A 482 4.58 -24.30 28.82
C PRO A 482 5.91 -23.60 28.46
N GLY A 483 6.36 -22.73 29.36
CA GLY A 483 7.66 -22.04 29.29
C GLY A 483 7.70 -20.86 28.31
N ASN A 484 8.69 -19.98 28.47
CA ASN A 484 8.89 -18.78 27.65
C ASN A 484 9.54 -19.09 26.28
N ASN A 485 8.95 -20.04 25.54
CA ASN A 485 9.41 -20.44 24.21
C ASN A 485 8.76 -19.56 23.10
N PRO A 486 9.32 -19.51 21.87
CA PRO A 486 8.78 -18.65 20.81
C PRO A 486 7.31 -18.90 20.45
N ALA A 487 6.83 -20.15 20.47
CA ALA A 487 5.43 -20.46 20.19
C ALA A 487 4.49 -20.02 21.33
N ALA A 488 4.92 -20.14 22.59
CA ALA A 488 4.18 -19.60 23.73
C ALA A 488 4.09 -18.05 23.68
N ARG A 489 5.16 -17.37 23.26
CA ARG A 489 5.16 -15.91 23.04
C ARG A 489 4.17 -15.51 21.94
N VAL A 490 4.16 -16.23 20.82
CA VAL A 490 3.21 -16.03 19.70
C VAL A 490 1.77 -16.30 20.14
N GLN A 491 1.53 -17.33 20.97
CA GLN A 491 0.22 -17.61 21.56
C GLN A 491 -0.27 -16.47 22.46
N ARG A 492 0.60 -15.95 23.35
CA ARG A 492 0.32 -14.79 24.21
C ARG A 492 -0.01 -13.55 23.37
N GLY A 493 0.75 -13.29 22.30
CA GLY A 493 0.49 -12.21 21.36
C GLY A 493 -0.88 -12.28 20.69
N ALA A 494 -1.24 -13.46 20.17
CA ALA A 494 -2.55 -13.69 19.53
C ALA A 494 -3.72 -13.44 20.50
N LYS A 495 -3.60 -13.91 21.75
CA LYS A 495 -4.60 -13.65 22.80
C LYS A 495 -4.74 -12.16 23.10
N LEU A 496 -3.63 -11.48 23.38
CA LEU A 496 -3.60 -10.03 23.66
C LEU A 496 -4.18 -9.19 22.52
N PHE A 497 -3.96 -9.61 21.28
CA PHE A 497 -4.51 -8.99 20.09
C PHE A 497 -6.05 -9.11 19.99
N GLY A 498 -6.63 -10.12 20.64
CA GLY A 498 -8.08 -10.42 20.66
C GLY A 498 -8.50 -11.61 19.77
N VAL A 499 -7.55 -12.46 19.32
CA VAL A 499 -7.84 -13.62 18.46
C VAL A 499 -8.34 -14.81 19.28
N ASP A 500 -9.46 -15.40 18.88
CA ASP A 500 -9.83 -16.75 19.34
C ASP A 500 -9.01 -17.77 18.56
N LEU A 501 -8.02 -18.36 19.23
CA LEU A 501 -7.08 -19.33 18.65
C LEU A 501 -7.74 -20.65 18.21
N VAL A 502 -8.88 -21.04 18.79
CA VAL A 502 -9.62 -22.25 18.37
C VAL A 502 -10.41 -21.92 17.11
N ALA A 503 -11.16 -20.82 17.11
CA ALA A 503 -11.87 -20.34 15.93
C ALA A 503 -10.92 -20.10 14.75
N PHE A 504 -9.75 -19.49 15.01
CA PHE A 504 -8.70 -19.23 14.02
C PHE A 504 -8.10 -20.53 13.48
N ALA A 505 -7.72 -21.48 14.35
CA ALA A 505 -7.18 -22.77 13.90
C ALA A 505 -8.19 -23.56 13.06
N ASN A 506 -9.46 -23.60 13.50
CA ASN A 506 -10.54 -24.27 12.78
C ASN A 506 -10.77 -23.70 11.37
N ARG A 507 -10.67 -22.37 11.22
CA ARG A 507 -10.88 -21.65 9.96
C ARG A 507 -9.64 -21.65 9.04
N THR A 508 -8.43 -21.81 9.57
CA THR A 508 -7.17 -21.64 8.80
C THR A 508 -6.32 -22.90 8.59
N ILE A 509 -6.55 -23.97 9.34
CA ILE A 509 -5.79 -25.22 9.23
C ILE A 509 -6.68 -26.33 8.66
N ALA A 510 -6.26 -26.91 7.53
CA ALA A 510 -7.00 -27.98 6.88
C ALA A 510 -7.23 -29.17 7.84
N GLY A 511 -8.46 -29.69 7.86
CA GLY A 511 -8.86 -30.81 8.72
C GLY A 511 -9.19 -30.48 10.18
N LYS A 512 -8.95 -29.25 10.67
CA LYS A 512 -9.33 -28.86 12.05
C LYS A 512 -10.83 -28.71 12.28
N MET A 513 -11.63 -28.48 11.23
CA MET A 513 -13.08 -28.28 11.30
C MET A 513 -13.84 -29.34 10.46
N PRO A 514 -13.99 -30.61 10.91
CA PRO A 514 -14.48 -31.71 10.07
C PRO A 514 -15.98 -31.65 9.70
N ARG A 515 -16.77 -30.76 10.30
CA ARG A 515 -18.23 -30.67 10.11
C ARG A 515 -18.76 -29.28 9.73
N GLY A 516 -17.90 -28.26 9.70
CA GLY A 516 -18.26 -26.88 9.36
C GLY A 516 -18.98 -26.11 10.48
N GLY A 517 -18.35 -25.05 10.98
CA GLY A 517 -18.92 -24.14 11.98
C GLY A 517 -18.80 -24.61 13.43
N ASP A 518 -18.55 -23.64 14.32
CA ASP A 518 -18.64 -23.77 15.78
C ASP A 518 -19.82 -22.95 16.35
N GLY A 519 -20.59 -22.26 15.50
CA GLY A 519 -21.77 -21.46 15.85
C GLY A 519 -21.44 -20.07 16.41
N LEU A 520 -20.15 -19.77 16.64
CA LEU A 520 -19.65 -18.44 16.96
C LEU A 520 -19.47 -17.61 15.68
N ASP A 521 -19.09 -16.35 15.84
CA ASP A 521 -18.83 -15.38 14.75
C ASP A 521 -18.08 -16.01 13.57
N GLY A 522 -18.44 -15.63 12.34
CA GLY A 522 -17.70 -16.05 11.15
C GLY A 522 -16.22 -15.69 11.24
N ASN A 523 -15.92 -14.55 11.86
CA ASN A 523 -14.56 -14.06 12.04
C ASN A 523 -13.90 -14.70 13.28
N ALA A 524 -12.57 -14.90 13.26
CA ALA A 524 -11.84 -15.50 14.38
C ALA A 524 -11.51 -14.50 15.51
N ILE A 525 -12.54 -13.80 15.96
CA ILE A 525 -12.50 -12.75 16.98
C ILE A 525 -12.98 -13.33 18.31
N ASN A 526 -12.27 -13.06 19.42
CA ASN A 526 -12.73 -13.46 20.75
C ASN A 526 -13.96 -12.65 21.17
N GLN A 527 -15.10 -13.32 21.34
CA GLN A 527 -16.38 -12.70 21.73
C GLN A 527 -16.54 -12.56 23.26
N SER A 528 -15.61 -13.10 24.05
CA SER A 528 -15.66 -13.08 25.53
C SER A 528 -14.79 -11.96 26.12
N ASP A 529 -13.61 -11.75 25.56
CA ASP A 529 -12.61 -10.75 25.97
C ASP A 529 -11.68 -10.42 24.80
N ARG A 530 -11.75 -9.19 24.28
CA ARG A 530 -10.91 -8.73 23.16
C ARG A 530 -9.54 -8.19 23.60
N MET A 531 -9.25 -8.19 24.91
CA MET A 531 -7.98 -7.73 25.49
C MET A 531 -7.59 -6.32 25.00
N VAL A 532 -6.57 -6.16 24.16
CA VAL A 532 -6.21 -4.82 23.62
C VAL A 532 -7.31 -4.27 22.69
N GLY A 533 -8.02 -5.14 21.97
CA GLY A 533 -9.07 -4.75 21.02
C GLY A 533 -8.57 -4.49 19.59
N CYS A 534 -7.35 -4.92 19.23
CA CYS A 534 -6.81 -4.70 17.89
C CYS A 534 -7.65 -5.38 16.77
N VAL A 535 -8.35 -6.47 17.10
CA VAL A 535 -9.35 -7.12 16.23
C VAL A 535 -10.56 -6.26 15.87
N ASN A 536 -10.80 -5.13 16.57
CA ASN A 536 -11.95 -4.25 16.34
C ASN A 536 -11.78 -3.47 15.03
N CYS A 537 -10.55 -3.01 14.76
CA CYS A 537 -10.14 -2.57 13.45
C CYS A 537 -9.82 -3.81 12.58
N HIS A 538 -8.75 -4.54 12.92
CA HIS A 538 -8.13 -5.50 12.01
C HIS A 538 -8.76 -6.90 12.12
N THR A 539 -9.88 -7.11 11.42
CA THR A 539 -10.54 -8.43 11.40
C THR A 539 -9.65 -9.49 10.76
N PRO A 540 -9.28 -10.59 11.46
CA PRO A 540 -8.14 -11.44 11.11
C PRO A 540 -8.44 -12.56 10.09
N ILE A 541 -9.72 -12.84 9.83
CA ILE A 541 -10.19 -13.81 8.84
C ILE A 541 -11.43 -13.24 8.18
N GLN A 542 -11.49 -13.36 6.86
CA GLN A 542 -12.65 -13.06 6.04
C GLN A 542 -13.22 -14.35 5.45
N ARG A 543 -14.50 -14.32 5.07
CA ARG A 543 -15.12 -15.36 4.22
C ARG A 543 -15.29 -14.84 2.79
N THR A 544 -15.15 -15.73 1.80
CA THR A 544 -15.44 -15.40 0.39
C THR A 544 -16.75 -16.01 -0.08
N GLY A 545 -17.44 -15.31 -0.98
CA GLY A 545 -18.62 -15.78 -1.70
C GLY A 545 -18.25 -16.54 -2.98
N LEU A 546 -19.03 -16.34 -4.03
CA LEU A 546 -18.62 -16.73 -5.40
C LEU A 546 -17.66 -15.68 -5.95
N SER A 547 -16.47 -16.08 -6.40
CA SER A 547 -15.47 -15.16 -6.95
C SER A 547 -15.94 -14.51 -8.26
N PRO A 548 -15.72 -13.19 -8.46
CA PRO A 548 -15.93 -12.52 -9.74
C PRO A 548 -15.11 -13.07 -10.92
N ALA A 549 -14.14 -13.96 -10.68
CA ALA A 549 -13.50 -14.77 -11.73
C ALA A 549 -14.49 -15.70 -12.48
N ASN A 550 -15.68 -15.93 -11.92
CA ASN A 550 -16.69 -16.81 -12.52
C ASN A 550 -17.16 -16.31 -13.89
N GLY A 551 -16.94 -17.12 -14.93
CA GLY A 551 -17.29 -16.81 -16.32
C GLY A 551 -16.39 -15.77 -16.99
N ASP A 552 -15.18 -15.53 -16.48
CA ASP A 552 -14.21 -14.63 -17.12
C ASP A 552 -13.48 -15.38 -18.26
N PRO A 553 -13.66 -15.00 -19.54
CA PRO A 553 -13.12 -15.74 -20.69
C PRO A 553 -11.59 -15.66 -20.78
N SER A 554 -10.98 -14.64 -20.17
CA SER A 554 -9.52 -14.43 -20.18
C SER A 554 -8.75 -15.53 -19.42
N LEU A 555 -9.43 -16.29 -18.54
CA LEU A 555 -8.86 -17.45 -17.85
C LEU A 555 -8.80 -18.72 -18.71
N GLY A 556 -9.53 -18.80 -19.83
CA GLY A 556 -9.52 -19.98 -20.71
C GLY A 556 -10.20 -21.22 -20.09
N PRO A 557 -9.88 -22.44 -20.60
CA PRO A 557 -10.71 -23.63 -20.38
C PRO A 557 -10.73 -24.15 -18.93
N ASP A 558 -9.62 -24.03 -18.20
CA ASP A 558 -9.49 -24.56 -16.83
C ASP A 558 -9.82 -23.51 -15.74
N ALA A 559 -10.52 -22.42 -16.10
CA ALA A 559 -10.86 -21.29 -15.21
C ALA A 559 -11.48 -21.74 -13.87
N GLN A 560 -12.21 -22.85 -13.87
CA GLN A 560 -12.82 -23.43 -12.67
C GLN A 560 -11.81 -23.67 -11.55
N ALA A 561 -10.54 -24.01 -11.84
CA ALA A 561 -9.53 -24.22 -10.80
C ALA A 561 -9.27 -22.95 -9.98
N LEU A 562 -9.16 -21.79 -10.64
CA LEU A 562 -8.98 -20.51 -9.96
C LEU A 562 -10.27 -20.04 -9.27
N ILE A 563 -11.43 -20.25 -9.91
CA ILE A 563 -12.74 -19.97 -9.30
C ILE A 563 -12.89 -20.79 -8.00
N ASP A 564 -12.50 -22.06 -7.99
CA ASP A 564 -12.51 -22.92 -6.80
C ASP A 564 -11.49 -22.47 -5.75
N ALA A 565 -10.29 -22.04 -6.15
CA ALA A 565 -9.25 -21.53 -5.25
C ALA A 565 -9.73 -20.28 -4.48
N LEU A 566 -10.46 -19.39 -5.15
CA LEU A 566 -10.94 -18.12 -4.57
C LEU A 566 -12.31 -18.20 -3.88
N SER A 567 -13.24 -19.00 -4.41
CA SER A 567 -14.63 -19.02 -3.95
C SER A 567 -14.86 -19.90 -2.72
N TYR A 568 -15.77 -19.46 -1.85
CA TYR A 568 -16.22 -20.17 -0.66
C TYR A 568 -15.06 -20.59 0.26
N ARG A 569 -14.19 -19.63 0.58
CA ARG A 569 -13.01 -19.81 1.42
C ARG A 569 -13.09 -19.08 2.75
N TRP A 570 -12.50 -19.69 3.77
CA TRP A 570 -11.93 -18.98 4.91
C TRP A 570 -10.54 -18.47 4.51
N ALA A 571 -10.38 -17.16 4.49
CA ALA A 571 -9.15 -16.50 4.06
C ALA A 571 -8.57 -15.67 5.22
N PRO A 572 -7.33 -15.90 5.68
CA PRO A 572 -6.68 -15.08 6.71
C PRO A 572 -6.21 -13.75 6.08
N LEU A 573 -7.19 -12.94 5.71
CA LEU A 573 -7.01 -11.56 5.28
C LEU A 573 -7.21 -10.71 6.53
N PHE A 574 -6.12 -10.33 7.17
CA PHE A 574 -6.17 -9.27 8.16
C PHE A 574 -6.38 -7.99 7.40
N SER A 575 -7.63 -7.55 7.43
CA SER A 575 -8.11 -6.36 6.78
C SER A 575 -9.20 -5.77 7.64
N ASP A 576 -9.06 -4.50 8.00
CA ASP A 576 -10.17 -3.73 8.52
C ASP A 576 -11.30 -3.75 7.49
N ILE A 577 -12.48 -4.06 7.99
CA ILE A 577 -13.75 -3.91 7.25
C ILE A 577 -14.39 -2.56 7.63
N ASN A 578 -13.88 -1.93 8.68
CA ASN A 578 -14.31 -0.69 9.30
C ASN A 578 -13.14 0.28 9.37
N ILE A 579 -13.38 1.54 9.01
CA ILE A 579 -12.34 2.56 8.91
C ILE A 579 -12.50 3.62 9.99
N HIS A 580 -11.46 3.76 10.82
CA HIS A 580 -11.44 4.72 11.92
C HIS A 580 -10.72 6.02 11.56
N ARG A 581 -11.14 7.15 12.15
CA ARG A 581 -10.40 8.42 12.04
C ARG A 581 -9.05 8.30 12.76
N GLY A 582 -7.96 8.63 12.06
CA GLY A 582 -6.61 8.70 12.64
C GLY A 582 -6.28 10.07 13.25
N PRO A 583 -5.10 10.22 13.89
CA PRO A 583 -4.73 11.42 14.63
C PRO A 583 -4.43 12.63 13.73
N VAL A 584 -4.56 13.82 14.31
CA VAL A 584 -4.38 15.13 13.66
C VAL A 584 -3.44 16.02 14.48
N ILE A 585 -2.61 16.81 13.80
CA ILE A 585 -1.81 17.90 14.41
C ILE A 585 -2.11 19.17 13.61
N ASP A 586 -2.77 20.15 14.22
CA ASP A 586 -3.30 21.33 13.51
C ASP A 586 -2.22 22.15 12.78
N ALA A 587 -1.07 22.40 13.41
CA ALA A 587 0.03 23.10 12.76
C ALA A 587 0.52 22.37 11.49
N GLU A 588 0.60 21.02 11.52
CA GLU A 588 0.95 20.22 10.34
C GLU A 588 -0.21 20.14 9.33
N ARG A 589 -1.48 20.24 9.77
CA ARG A 589 -2.65 20.11 8.92
C ARG A 589 -3.02 21.41 8.21
N PHE A 590 -2.86 22.57 8.85
CA PHE A 590 -3.21 23.89 8.29
C PHE A 590 -2.05 24.60 7.59
N SER A 591 -0.82 24.08 7.69
CA SER A 591 0.31 24.50 6.86
C SER A 591 -0.07 24.51 5.36
N PRO A 592 0.41 25.48 4.55
CA PRO A 592 0.03 25.59 3.14
C PRO A 592 0.57 24.44 2.28
N ILE A 593 1.63 23.77 2.76
CA ILE A 593 2.29 22.57 2.23
C ILE A 593 2.75 21.70 3.42
N PRO A 594 2.98 20.38 3.26
CA PRO A 594 3.51 19.55 4.33
C PRO A 594 4.87 20.03 4.86
N ARG A 595 5.23 19.65 6.09
CA ARG A 595 6.57 19.93 6.63
C ARG A 595 7.66 19.10 5.93
N ASP A 596 8.85 19.65 5.79
CA ASP A 596 10.04 18.88 5.42
C ASP A 596 10.49 17.94 6.57
N PRO A 597 11.29 16.89 6.28
CA PRO A 597 11.94 16.06 7.30
C PRO A 597 12.89 16.87 8.19
N PHE A 598 12.85 16.60 9.50
CA PHE A 598 13.84 17.08 10.47
C PHE A 598 14.49 15.93 11.24
N LEU A 599 15.66 16.21 11.81
CA LEU A 599 16.48 15.24 12.54
C LEU A 599 16.34 15.41 14.06
N VAL A 600 16.21 14.29 14.78
CA VAL A 600 16.18 14.22 16.25
C VAL A 600 17.26 13.26 16.75
N SER A 601 18.04 13.70 17.73
CA SER A 601 19.02 12.86 18.43
C SER A 601 18.30 11.92 19.40
N ARG A 602 18.40 10.61 19.19
CA ARG A 602 17.69 9.56 19.95
C ARG A 602 18.65 8.50 20.49
N ALA A 603 18.46 8.11 21.74
CA ALA A 603 19.19 7.01 22.38
C ALA A 603 18.67 5.64 21.91
N TYR A 604 19.58 4.66 21.88
CA TYR A 604 19.31 3.28 21.49
C TYR A 604 20.10 2.31 22.39
N ALA A 605 19.43 1.34 23.01
CA ALA A 605 20.07 0.37 23.91
C ALA A 605 20.93 -0.64 23.13
N VAL A 606 22.25 -0.68 23.39
CA VAL A 606 23.18 -1.58 22.68
C VAL A 606 23.53 -2.79 23.53
N GLY A 607 22.61 -3.76 23.53
CA GLY A 607 22.77 -5.06 24.19
C GLY A 607 22.58 -5.03 25.71
N GLN A 608 22.57 -6.22 26.32
CA GLN A 608 22.54 -6.38 27.78
C GLN A 608 23.93 -6.79 28.29
N ARG A 609 24.47 -6.02 29.24
CA ARG A 609 25.52 -6.45 30.17
C ARG A 609 25.14 -6.02 31.57
N SER A 610 25.38 -6.88 32.55
CA SER A 610 25.19 -6.56 33.96
C SER A 610 26.14 -5.44 34.38
N GLY A 611 25.60 -4.32 34.89
CA GLY A 611 26.37 -3.25 35.53
C GLY A 611 26.37 -1.88 34.86
N GLY A 612 25.77 -1.69 33.69
CA GLY A 612 25.67 -0.35 33.08
C GLY A 612 24.88 -0.29 31.78
N ASN A 613 24.11 0.79 31.61
CA ASN A 613 23.29 1.02 30.42
C ASN A 613 24.11 1.66 29.29
N ASN A 614 24.70 0.84 28.42
CA ASN A 614 25.35 1.32 27.21
C ASN A 614 24.30 1.69 26.15
N PHE A 615 23.99 2.99 26.06
CA PHE A 615 23.22 3.55 24.96
C PHE A 615 24.16 4.08 23.87
N ALA A 616 23.87 3.78 22.61
CA ALA A 616 24.35 4.57 21.47
C ALA A 616 23.35 5.70 21.20
N THR A 617 23.80 6.77 20.53
CA THR A 617 22.94 7.87 20.10
C THR A 617 22.95 7.93 18.58
N PHE A 618 21.77 7.96 17.96
CA PHE A 618 21.59 8.12 16.53
C PHE A 618 20.92 9.47 16.25
N MET A 619 21.33 10.14 15.18
CA MET A 619 20.45 11.12 14.54
C MET A 619 19.36 10.34 13.81
N THR A 620 18.11 10.77 13.91
CA THR A 620 16.97 10.04 13.34
C THR A 620 16.03 10.95 12.58
N TYR A 621 15.51 10.50 11.45
CA TYR A 621 14.42 11.20 10.75
C TYR A 621 13.14 11.05 11.55
N ASP A 622 12.52 12.16 11.97
CA ASP A 622 11.28 12.11 12.74
C ASP A 622 10.07 11.71 11.88
N LEU A 623 9.41 10.62 12.28
CA LEU A 623 8.22 10.10 11.63
C LEU A 623 7.02 11.04 11.88
N MET A 624 6.45 11.54 10.78
CA MET A 624 5.20 12.32 10.75
C MET A 624 4.05 11.59 11.44
N ARG A 625 3.10 12.35 11.98
CA ARG A 625 1.94 11.84 12.74
C ARG A 625 0.60 12.30 12.20
N ASN A 626 0.57 13.38 11.42
CA ASN A 626 -0.63 13.84 10.75
C ASN A 626 -0.91 12.94 9.52
N PHE A 627 -1.70 11.89 9.72
CA PHE A 627 -2.04 10.91 8.68
C PHE A 627 -3.39 11.18 7.99
N ALA A 628 -3.95 12.39 8.11
CA ALA A 628 -5.20 12.75 7.45
C ALA A 628 -5.00 12.89 5.93
N SER A 629 -5.48 11.89 5.16
CA SER A 629 -5.44 11.88 3.70
C SER A 629 -6.46 12.86 3.10
N ASP A 630 -6.30 14.15 3.38
CA ASP A 630 -7.19 15.23 2.94
C ASP A 630 -7.26 15.37 1.40
N SER A 631 -6.30 14.81 0.66
CA SER A 631 -6.29 14.76 -0.81
C SER A 631 -7.19 13.67 -1.39
N PHE A 632 -8.19 13.24 -0.63
CA PHE A 632 -9.11 12.16 -0.94
C PHE A 632 -10.49 12.52 -0.40
N THR A 633 -11.48 12.72 -1.27
CA THR A 633 -12.76 13.37 -0.89
C THR A 633 -13.99 12.58 -1.25
N ASN A 634 -15.09 12.91 -0.58
CA ASN A 634 -16.40 12.32 -0.79
C ASN A 634 -17.04 12.68 -2.16
N GLN A 635 -16.38 13.46 -3.01
CA GLN A 635 -16.77 13.59 -4.42
C GLN A 635 -16.44 12.31 -5.22
N GLN A 636 -15.55 11.46 -4.68
CA GLN A 636 -15.12 10.20 -5.25
C GLN A 636 -15.56 8.96 -4.44
N ALA A 637 -16.30 9.12 -3.33
CA ALA A 637 -16.76 8.05 -2.43
C ALA A 637 -17.76 8.54 -1.36
N THR A 638 -18.37 7.64 -0.56
CA THR A 638 -19.24 8.06 0.56
C THR A 638 -18.53 8.50 1.84
N ALA A 639 -17.34 7.97 2.12
CA ALA A 639 -16.56 8.30 3.32
C ALA A 639 -15.48 9.37 3.05
N LEU A 640 -15.12 10.16 4.06
CA LEU A 640 -14.08 11.19 3.97
C LEU A 640 -12.68 10.55 3.90
N GLY A 641 -11.67 11.24 3.34
CA GLY A 641 -10.28 10.75 3.27
C GLY A 641 -9.67 10.35 4.62
N GLU A 642 -10.01 11.06 5.69
CA GLU A 642 -9.63 10.71 7.07
C GLU A 642 -10.31 9.43 7.60
N GLN A 643 -11.45 9.05 7.00
CA GLN A 643 -12.25 7.83 7.18
C GLN A 643 -12.05 6.83 5.99
N PHE A 644 -10.96 6.90 5.23
CA PHE A 644 -10.76 6.12 3.99
C PHE A 644 -9.53 5.18 3.95
N ARG A 645 -8.92 4.98 5.11
CA ARG A 645 -7.76 4.12 5.39
C ARG A 645 -8.21 2.65 5.41
N THR A 646 -7.53 1.73 4.72
CA THR A 646 -7.75 0.28 4.89
C THR A 646 -6.76 -0.57 4.07
N PRO A 647 -6.01 -1.54 4.65
CA PRO A 647 -5.87 -1.84 6.07
C PRO A 647 -4.43 -2.11 6.59
N PRO A 648 -4.21 -2.08 7.92
CA PRO A 648 -3.10 -2.80 8.53
C PRO A 648 -3.29 -4.35 8.59
N LEU A 649 -2.14 -5.01 8.64
CA LEU A 649 -1.81 -6.40 9.03
C LEU A 649 -1.71 -7.54 7.97
N THR A 650 -1.54 -7.29 6.65
CA THR A 650 -1.21 -8.30 5.59
C THR A 650 -0.08 -7.88 4.58
N GLY A 651 0.99 -8.70 4.35
CA GLY A 651 2.26 -8.42 3.57
C GLY A 651 3.76 -8.08 4.09
N ILE A 652 4.19 -7.80 5.36
CA ILE A 652 5.58 -7.43 5.84
C ILE A 652 6.49 -8.57 5.45
N GLY A 653 7.81 -8.46 5.48
CA GLY A 653 8.58 -9.52 6.10
C GLY A 653 9.87 -8.89 6.56
N ARG A 654 10.91 -9.70 6.67
CA ARG A 654 12.22 -9.12 6.34
C ARG A 654 12.24 -8.74 4.84
N VAL A 655 11.50 -9.48 3.98
CA VAL A 655 10.43 -9.00 3.03
C VAL A 655 9.39 -10.15 2.78
N GLY A 656 8.08 -9.91 2.93
CA GLY A 656 6.92 -10.87 2.85
C GLY A 656 6.66 -11.84 4.05
N PRO A 657 5.39 -12.29 4.34
CA PRO A 657 4.19 -11.66 5.04
C PRO A 657 4.34 -11.30 6.58
N PRO A 658 3.61 -10.34 7.27
CA PRO A 658 2.28 -9.70 6.99
C PRO A 658 1.99 -8.15 7.43
N PHE A 659 1.83 -7.16 6.50
CA PHE A 659 2.15 -5.70 6.46
C PHE A 659 1.08 -4.73 6.95
N MET A 660 1.56 -3.57 7.37
CA MET A 660 0.84 -2.65 8.24
C MET A 660 0.99 -1.25 7.66
N HIS A 661 -0.11 -0.49 7.60
CA HIS A 661 -0.20 0.62 6.65
C HIS A 661 -0.64 1.97 7.24
N ASP A 662 -1.27 1.99 8.42
CA ASP A 662 -1.80 3.23 9.02
C ASP A 662 -0.71 4.16 9.53
N ALA A 663 0.46 3.61 9.80
CA ALA A 663 1.71 4.34 9.84
C ALA A 663 2.80 3.46 9.27
N ARG A 664 3.40 3.90 8.17
CA ARG A 664 4.41 3.10 7.46
C ARG A 664 5.79 3.38 8.02
N VAL A 665 6.49 2.34 8.42
CA VAL A 665 7.82 2.44 9.01
C VAL A 665 8.74 1.44 8.31
N PHE A 666 9.48 1.93 7.31
CA PHE A 666 10.33 1.09 6.49
C PHE A 666 11.77 1.05 6.99
N LEU A 667 12.39 -0.12 6.87
CA LEU A 667 13.81 -0.34 7.18
C LEU A 667 14.64 -0.10 5.93
N SER A 668 15.66 0.75 6.03
CA SER A 668 16.66 0.96 4.97
C SER A 668 18.03 0.53 5.48
N THR A 669 18.59 -0.52 4.90
CA THR A 669 19.93 -1.03 5.26
C THR A 669 21.04 -0.02 4.99
N PHE A 670 20.80 1.00 4.15
CA PHE A 670 21.76 2.07 3.88
C PHE A 670 21.83 3.13 4.99
N ASN A 671 20.76 3.35 5.76
CA ASN A 671 20.73 4.36 6.83
C ASN A 671 20.51 3.80 8.24
N ARG A 672 20.16 2.51 8.39
CA ARG A 672 19.98 1.77 9.65
C ARG A 672 21.06 2.07 10.70
N ASP A 673 22.30 2.21 10.27
CA ASP A 673 23.48 2.32 11.13
C ASP A 673 24.10 3.73 11.16
N THR A 674 23.44 4.71 10.52
CA THR A 674 23.90 6.11 10.42
C THR A 674 22.78 7.07 10.82
N THR A 675 21.73 7.15 10.01
CA THR A 675 20.57 8.03 10.21
C THR A 675 19.25 7.29 9.95
N PRO A 676 18.83 6.35 10.83
CA PRO A 676 17.57 5.62 10.69
C PRO A 676 16.33 6.51 10.90
N ALA A 677 15.13 5.96 10.64
CA ALA A 677 13.89 6.59 11.09
C ALA A 677 13.75 6.53 12.63
N GLY A 678 12.95 7.43 13.21
CA GLY A 678 12.74 7.49 14.65
C GLY A 678 11.41 8.09 15.09
N THR A 679 10.97 7.70 16.28
CA THR A 679 9.73 8.14 16.93
C THR A 679 9.87 7.96 18.46
N VAL A 680 8.77 7.91 19.21
CA VAL A 680 8.73 7.52 20.63
C VAL A 680 7.63 6.48 20.87
N THR A 681 7.71 5.77 22.00
CA THR A 681 6.78 4.70 22.38
C THR A 681 6.51 4.70 23.89
N THR A 682 5.32 4.29 24.32
CA THR A 682 4.91 4.18 25.72
C THR A 682 4.56 2.74 26.09
N ASN A 683 4.87 2.35 27.32
CA ASN A 683 4.47 1.09 27.93
C ASN A 683 4.13 1.31 29.42
N SER A 684 3.77 0.24 30.14
CA SER A 684 3.38 0.31 31.56
C SER A 684 4.41 0.95 32.50
N GLU A 685 5.69 0.95 32.13
CA GLU A 685 6.82 1.37 32.97
C GLU A 685 7.40 2.74 32.56
N VAL A 686 7.39 3.09 31.26
CA VAL A 686 7.98 4.33 30.73
C VAL A 686 7.11 4.99 29.65
N THR A 687 6.96 6.30 29.78
CA THR A 687 6.22 7.19 28.86
C THR A 687 7.17 7.81 27.84
N ASN A 688 6.84 7.69 26.56
CA ASN A 688 7.60 8.25 25.44
C ASN A 688 9.11 7.89 25.48
N GLU A 689 9.44 6.61 25.63
CA GLU A 689 10.80 6.07 25.41
C GLU A 689 11.23 6.31 23.94
N PRO A 690 12.50 6.72 23.68
CA PRO A 690 12.98 6.93 22.31
C PRO A 690 12.96 5.63 21.51
N LEU A 691 12.40 5.68 20.30
CA LEU A 691 12.38 4.56 19.37
C LEU A 691 13.21 4.87 18.13
N VAL A 692 14.34 4.18 17.99
CA VAL A 692 15.19 4.21 16.80
C VAL A 692 14.88 2.96 15.98
N VAL A 693 14.55 3.14 14.70
CA VAL A 693 14.00 2.08 13.86
C VAL A 693 15.10 1.40 13.05
N ARG A 694 15.56 0.23 13.51
CA ARG A 694 16.69 -0.51 12.92
C ARG A 694 16.36 -1.97 12.58
N ASN A 695 15.34 -2.55 13.19
CA ASN A 695 14.82 -3.90 12.89
C ASN A 695 13.27 -3.95 12.81
N VAL A 696 12.74 -5.12 12.43
CA VAL A 696 11.30 -5.33 12.17
C VAL A 696 10.44 -5.13 13.43
N ASP A 697 10.94 -5.46 14.61
CA ASP A 697 10.18 -5.30 15.86
C ASP A 697 10.03 -3.82 16.23
N GLU A 698 11.08 -3.01 15.99
CA GLU A 698 11.06 -1.56 16.18
C GLU A 698 10.16 -0.86 15.15
N ALA A 699 10.20 -1.31 13.89
CA ALA A 699 9.30 -0.82 12.84
C ALA A 699 7.82 -1.10 13.15
N LEU A 700 7.53 -2.30 13.67
CA LEU A 700 6.19 -2.70 14.10
C LEU A 700 5.69 -1.89 15.29
N LEU A 701 6.54 -1.72 16.30
CA LEU A 701 6.23 -0.90 17.47
C LEU A 701 5.96 0.56 17.08
N ALA A 702 6.79 1.12 16.18
CA ALA A 702 6.61 2.47 15.68
C ALA A 702 5.31 2.62 14.86
N ALA A 703 4.98 1.64 14.01
CA ALA A 703 3.73 1.61 13.26
C ALA A 703 2.50 1.57 14.18
N ILE A 704 2.51 0.72 15.21
CA ILE A 704 1.43 0.64 16.21
C ILE A 704 1.29 1.98 16.95
N GLU A 705 2.37 2.54 17.50
CA GLU A 705 2.33 3.80 18.26
C GLU A 705 1.76 5.00 17.51
N LEU A 706 1.94 5.01 16.19
CA LEU A 706 1.49 6.08 15.31
C LEU A 706 0.00 5.98 14.93
N HIS A 707 -0.74 4.96 15.39
CA HIS A 707 -2.21 4.92 15.28
C HIS A 707 -2.90 5.96 16.19
N ASP A 708 -2.18 6.61 17.13
CA ASP A 708 -2.65 7.75 17.93
C ASP A 708 -1.54 8.79 18.11
N LEU A 709 -1.88 9.99 18.60
CA LEU A 709 -0.88 10.92 19.12
C LEU A 709 -0.08 10.25 20.28
N PRO A 710 1.18 10.68 20.55
CA PRO A 710 1.94 10.21 21.71
C PRO A 710 1.18 10.41 23.02
N ALA A 711 1.62 9.70 24.07
CA ALA A 711 1.14 9.98 25.42
C ALA A 711 1.54 11.41 25.84
N PRO A 712 0.74 12.14 26.62
CA PRO A 712 1.23 13.32 27.31
C PRO A 712 2.33 12.91 28.28
N ASP A 713 3.35 13.75 28.43
CA ASP A 713 4.45 13.47 29.36
C ASP A 713 3.96 13.49 30.82
N ASP A 714 4.32 12.48 31.59
CA ASP A 714 3.91 12.27 32.98
C ASP A 714 5.11 11.98 33.90
N SER A 715 4.86 11.48 35.11
CA SER A 715 5.92 11.08 36.07
C SER A 715 6.78 9.89 35.62
N LYS A 716 6.42 9.22 34.52
CA LYS A 716 7.19 8.15 33.87
C LYS A 716 7.86 8.59 32.57
N LYS A 717 7.83 9.89 32.24
CA LYS A 717 8.53 10.46 31.07
C LYS A 717 9.96 9.94 30.98
N SER A 718 10.33 9.41 29.82
CA SER A 718 11.70 8.96 29.56
C SER A 718 12.70 10.12 29.68
N THR A 719 13.76 9.89 30.46
CA THR A 719 14.89 10.82 30.62
C THR A 719 16.03 10.56 29.64
N LEU A 720 15.87 9.59 28.73
CA LEU A 720 16.86 9.26 27.70
C LEU A 720 16.85 10.32 26.58
N PRO A 721 18.00 10.60 25.95
CA PRO A 721 18.08 11.48 24.78
C PRO A 721 17.03 11.15 23.71
N GLY A 722 16.23 12.15 23.33
CA GLY A 722 15.16 12.02 22.33
C GLY A 722 13.90 11.27 22.78
N GLY A 723 13.77 11.00 24.08
CA GLY A 723 12.52 10.60 24.74
C GLY A 723 11.69 11.80 25.23
N GLY A 724 10.50 11.52 25.75
CA GLY A 724 9.47 12.51 26.03
C GLY A 724 8.67 12.91 24.78
N CYS A 725 7.79 13.90 24.91
CA CYS A 725 7.01 14.40 23.78
C CYS A 725 7.93 14.82 22.61
N PRO A 726 7.73 14.31 21.38
CA PRO A 726 8.63 14.51 20.25
C PRO A 726 8.41 15.89 19.60
N VAL A 727 8.71 16.94 20.36
CA VAL A 727 8.63 18.34 19.94
C VAL A 727 9.77 18.67 18.95
N PRO A 728 9.50 19.29 17.79
CA PRO A 728 10.54 19.76 16.87
C PRO A 728 11.51 20.75 17.55
N PRO A 729 12.80 20.77 17.18
CA PRO A 729 13.76 21.72 17.75
C PRO A 729 13.29 23.18 17.65
N GLY A 730 13.17 23.86 18.78
CA GLY A 730 12.67 25.25 18.84
C GLY A 730 11.15 25.41 18.64
N GLY A 731 10.37 24.31 18.63
CA GLY A 731 8.92 24.33 18.51
C GLY A 731 8.40 24.61 17.09
N LYS A 732 9.27 24.62 16.07
CA LYS A 732 8.93 24.96 14.68
C LYS A 732 9.66 24.07 13.68
N VAL A 733 9.11 23.92 12.49
CA VAL A 733 9.81 23.34 11.33
C VAL A 733 9.83 24.37 10.22
N VAL A 734 11.02 24.64 9.67
CA VAL A 734 11.22 25.59 8.56
C VAL A 734 11.49 24.77 7.30
N ASN A 735 10.61 24.88 6.30
CA ASN A 735 10.79 24.20 5.03
C ASN A 735 11.89 24.88 4.21
N LYS A 736 12.52 24.12 3.32
CA LYS A 736 13.63 24.61 2.48
C LYS A 736 13.18 25.53 1.35
N ILE A 737 11.97 25.36 0.83
CA ILE A 737 11.37 26.30 -0.12
C ILE A 737 10.69 27.48 0.56
N GLY A 738 10.66 28.62 -0.14
CA GLY A 738 9.77 29.72 0.19
C GLY A 738 8.34 29.49 -0.26
N TYR A 739 7.47 30.44 0.07
CA TYR A 739 6.12 30.54 -0.51
C TYR A 739 6.15 30.68 -2.05
N ASP A 740 7.27 31.19 -2.58
CA ASP A 740 7.63 31.32 -4.00
C ASP A 740 8.22 30.04 -4.62
N GLY A 741 8.28 28.93 -3.89
CA GLY A 741 8.94 27.68 -4.34
C GLY A 741 10.48 27.75 -4.36
N SER A 742 11.10 28.87 -4.00
CA SER A 742 12.54 29.06 -4.16
C SER A 742 13.34 28.58 -2.95
N LEU A 743 14.36 27.76 -3.22
CA LEU A 743 15.40 27.39 -2.24
C LEU A 743 16.17 28.61 -1.71
N ASN A 744 16.23 29.70 -2.45
CA ASN A 744 16.92 30.94 -2.05
C ASN A 744 15.99 31.99 -1.41
N SER A 745 14.69 31.73 -1.30
CA SER A 745 13.73 32.69 -0.73
C SER A 745 14.05 33.10 0.70
N SER A 746 13.90 34.38 1.00
CA SER A 746 13.90 34.92 2.36
C SER A 746 12.59 34.64 3.12
N ASN A 747 11.50 34.34 2.41
CA ASN A 747 10.18 34.07 2.99
C ASN A 747 9.91 32.56 2.99
N LYS A 748 10.55 31.83 3.93
CA LYS A 748 10.37 30.38 4.10
C LYS A 748 8.98 30.03 4.64
N VAL A 749 8.44 28.89 4.21
CA VAL A 749 7.26 28.31 4.88
C VAL A 749 7.69 27.78 6.24
N VAL A 750 6.96 28.17 7.29
CA VAL A 750 7.24 27.77 8.68
C VAL A 750 6.01 27.12 9.28
N VAL A 751 6.16 25.87 9.71
CA VAL A 751 5.18 25.18 10.56
C VAL A 751 5.47 25.55 12.00
N ASP A 752 4.64 26.43 12.56
CA ASP A 752 4.75 26.92 13.94
C ASP A 752 3.75 26.17 14.83
N TYR A 753 4.27 25.44 15.83
CA TYR A 753 3.45 24.68 16.78
C TYR A 753 3.08 25.53 18.01
N GLY A 754 3.40 26.83 17.99
CA GLY A 754 2.95 27.81 18.98
C GLY A 754 3.77 27.84 20.27
N PRO A 755 3.27 28.53 21.32
CA PRO A 755 4.01 28.76 22.57
C PRO A 755 4.04 27.55 23.52
N SER A 756 3.39 26.44 23.16
CA SER A 756 3.33 25.21 23.97
C SER A 756 3.21 23.97 23.06
N PRO A 757 4.22 23.70 22.22
CA PRO A 757 4.16 22.66 21.18
C PRO A 757 3.89 21.26 21.74
N GLU A 758 4.31 20.98 22.96
CA GLU A 758 4.02 19.74 23.69
C GLU A 758 2.52 19.52 23.91
N ASN A 759 1.73 20.59 24.11
CA ASN A 759 0.27 20.49 24.25
C ASN A 759 -0.44 20.29 22.91
N VAL A 760 0.23 20.57 21.77
CA VAL A 760 -0.30 20.34 20.41
C VAL A 760 0.03 18.93 19.93
N ILE A 761 1.24 18.44 20.21
CA ILE A 761 1.73 17.13 19.75
C ILE A 761 1.35 16.01 20.72
N CYS A 762 1.37 16.27 22.03
CA CYS A 762 1.09 15.31 23.10
C CYS A 762 0.02 15.83 24.07
N PRO A 763 -1.18 16.21 23.58
CA PRO A 763 -2.19 16.84 24.41
C PRO A 763 -2.54 16.01 25.66
N PRO A 764 -2.69 16.64 26.84
CA PRO A 764 -3.19 15.97 28.04
C PRO A 764 -4.49 15.24 27.75
N TYR A 765 -4.67 14.03 28.28
CA TYR A 765 -5.81 13.15 27.92
C TYR A 765 -7.18 13.79 28.20
N ASN A 766 -7.28 14.66 29.20
CA ASN A 766 -8.48 15.39 29.59
C ASN A 766 -8.64 16.77 28.89
N SER A 767 -7.76 17.13 27.96
CA SER A 767 -7.84 18.42 27.25
C SER A 767 -8.86 18.37 26.10
N PRO A 768 -9.45 19.52 25.71
CA PRO A 768 -10.33 19.60 24.54
C PRO A 768 -9.67 19.11 23.24
N LEU A 769 -8.34 19.30 23.10
CA LEU A 769 -7.58 18.83 21.95
C LEU A 769 -7.52 17.30 21.90
N SER A 770 -7.29 16.62 23.03
CA SER A 770 -7.34 15.14 23.08
C SER A 770 -8.69 14.56 22.67
N ASN A 771 -9.80 15.28 22.89
CA ASN A 771 -11.14 14.81 22.50
C ASN A 771 -11.42 14.93 20.99
N THR A 772 -10.62 15.70 20.25
CA THR A 772 -10.87 16.05 18.84
C THR A 772 -9.74 15.69 17.88
N HIS A 773 -8.52 15.53 18.38
CA HIS A 773 -7.28 15.34 17.59
C HIS A 773 -6.60 13.99 17.80
N ARG A 774 -6.93 13.28 18.89
CA ARG A 774 -6.55 11.88 19.04
C ARG A 774 -7.37 11.00 18.12
N SER A 775 -6.80 9.86 17.80
CA SER A 775 -7.40 8.85 16.93
C SER A 775 -8.68 8.26 17.55
N GLU A 776 -9.51 7.65 16.72
CA GLU A 776 -10.56 6.73 17.18
C GLU A 776 -9.97 5.46 17.82
N ALA A 777 -8.79 5.02 17.35
CA ALA A 777 -8.01 3.95 17.99
C ALA A 777 -7.41 4.33 19.37
N ARG A 778 -7.63 5.53 19.91
CA ARG A 778 -7.01 6.02 21.16
C ARG A 778 -7.19 5.10 22.38
N GLU A 779 -8.34 4.46 22.53
CA GLU A 779 -8.60 3.54 23.65
C GLU A 779 -7.90 2.18 23.44
N VAL A 780 -7.92 1.62 22.24
CA VAL A 780 -7.09 0.46 21.85
C VAL A 780 -5.60 0.76 22.10
N MET A 781 -5.14 1.95 21.74
CA MET A 781 -3.77 2.41 21.97
C MET A 781 -3.46 2.64 23.44
N ALA A 782 -4.38 3.13 24.26
CA ALA A 782 -4.20 3.22 25.70
C ALA A 782 -4.12 1.83 26.37
N ARG A 783 -4.87 0.84 25.87
CA ARG A 783 -4.73 -0.58 26.29
C ARG A 783 -3.39 -1.17 25.86
N PHE A 784 -2.92 -0.89 24.65
CA PHE A 784 -1.59 -1.30 24.20
C PHE A 784 -0.47 -0.66 25.03
N ARG A 785 -0.61 0.62 25.38
CA ARG A 785 0.33 1.39 26.21
C ARG A 785 0.30 1.00 27.69
N SER A 786 -0.76 0.34 28.18
CA SER A 786 -0.82 -0.20 29.54
C SER A 786 -0.16 -1.58 29.71
N LEU A 787 0.30 -2.19 28.62
CA LEU A 787 1.04 -3.45 28.62
C LEU A 787 2.53 -3.27 28.99
N THR A 788 3.15 -4.37 29.46
CA THR A 788 4.61 -4.44 29.58
C THR A 788 5.27 -4.44 28.19
N ARG A 789 6.54 -4.04 28.11
CA ARG A 789 7.30 -4.09 26.85
C ARG A 789 7.38 -5.51 26.27
N ASP A 790 7.37 -6.54 27.12
CA ASP A 790 7.39 -7.95 26.69
C ASP A 790 6.02 -8.47 26.22
N ASP A 791 4.90 -7.92 26.72
CA ASP A 791 3.55 -8.16 26.18
C ASP A 791 3.37 -7.49 24.80
N GLN A 792 3.81 -6.25 24.65
CA GLN A 792 3.85 -5.56 23.35
C GLN A 792 4.71 -6.34 22.34
N ARG A 793 5.88 -6.83 22.76
CA ARG A 793 6.73 -7.73 21.95
C ARG A 793 6.09 -9.10 21.69
N ALA A 794 5.20 -9.58 22.54
CA ALA A 794 4.44 -10.81 22.27
C ALA A 794 3.44 -10.59 21.14
N ILE A 795 2.70 -9.48 21.15
CA ILE A 795 1.84 -9.06 20.02
C ILE A 795 2.67 -8.96 18.74
N ILE A 796 3.78 -8.22 18.76
CA ILE A 796 4.70 -8.09 17.62
C ILE A 796 5.22 -9.45 17.12
N ALA A 797 5.51 -10.41 18.01
CA ALA A 797 5.92 -11.76 17.63
C ALA A 797 4.78 -12.55 16.95
N PHE A 798 3.53 -12.42 17.40
CA PHE A 798 2.37 -12.97 16.70
C PHE A 798 2.21 -12.35 15.31
N LEU A 799 2.29 -11.02 15.24
CA LEU A 799 2.21 -10.25 14.01
C LEU A 799 3.34 -10.58 13.01
N ARG A 800 4.47 -11.15 13.44
CA ARG A 800 5.54 -11.63 12.53
C ARG A 800 5.30 -13.02 11.93
N GLU A 801 4.28 -13.75 12.40
CA GLU A 801 4.05 -15.16 12.04
C GLU A 801 2.80 -15.38 11.18
N LEU A 802 2.03 -14.34 10.87
CA LEU A 802 0.91 -14.39 9.92
C LEU A 802 1.39 -14.33 8.46
#